data_AF-A0A6M5Z4E2-F1
#
_entry.id   AF-A0A6M5Z4E2-F1
#
_cell.length_a   1.000
_cell.length_b   1.000
_cell.length_c   1.000
_cell.angle_alpha   90.00
_cell.angle_beta   90.00
_cell.angle_gamma   90.00
#
_symmetry.space_group_name_H-M   'P 1'
#
loop_
_entity.id
_entity.type
_entity.pdbx_description
1 polymer ?
#
loop_
_entity_poly.entity_id
_entity_poly.type
_entity_poly.pdbx_seq_one_letter_code
_entity_poly.pdbx_strand_id
1 'polypeptide(L)'
;MRRVLLAVAVLLTVTASPTFAGYIIIRVLLEGNGGGGTTTPGGPPGPGMLPGGKPGLQPGGPSGFPGGPPGGLPGRPMGPPGGRPGMSPPVPGGLPGTHDQHDSESDHSRAVVVVIPLETDLIRGRLDTSKVGHPENNPDYTKFVAQYYGRKLQASLFIDTSSIQLYKDLIDQPGPKKTRYTELRDKYQAWLRGKTDAQLLYDALILALESGVIRDTVLRKDGAPPCDASTIAQELLDVAAENKVPLPTDAKRFVGAWEQMAKAVKAPASQAVNLEPWKQRLGTTKHRFEGHYAIVYWDSLDTEVYRRSAQLNDNFTAFFLSHATRGVVIPVPEKPLVVVLARDAGEQMHQLRLGLDGLSSPVDGFYAPDHNITVLAPQRMDGIGRAFFRQTNQHFVTGFNREELLSGKIPKLDHGDGKGSKPDDVARATTLAVVEKLVADESEIAAVSREGTTQLLYTTQMLPKYVTLPNWLTQGAANCYTRPRGPAYITKGEDEKPYMTVAFSTGYGVPNYVLQRYFKEMGDHKELNPDNVRLLENVLTDAYFAGLKDAIDPDPAPPAKRKSPTGTPGKGVNQPGQPGLPGPLGQPGSGMKPGMGGPPGMGGPPGMGGPPGMGGPPGMGGPPGMGGPPGSMGTPGMMGGPGGRRPGTNVTGSVDEEDPSVQQRKKRDRLTTKAQATSWALYYYLSHARPAELKQYVAELNKLPRDLPIDGQTAHDAFVHVFRLSTTENGPADPTLLKKFAKEWLDYMSTVPVVGIDVPLTIPEPPKTGPATGPGMIPGGPPGMNRPGGSN
;
A
#
# COMPACT_ATOMS: atom_id res chain seq x y z
N MET A 1 43.50 8.94 3.15
CA MET A 1 42.52 7.84 3.17
C MET A 1 42.58 7.01 4.48
N ARG A 2 42.42 7.63 5.66
CA ARG A 2 42.28 6.94 6.97
C ARG A 2 41.29 7.64 7.92
N ARG A 3 40.41 8.50 7.40
CA ARG A 3 39.44 9.29 8.18
C ARG A 3 37.96 9.08 7.80
N VAL A 4 37.65 8.11 6.93
CA VAL A 4 36.27 7.83 6.48
C VAL A 4 35.68 6.54 7.11
N LEU A 5 36.49 5.79 7.88
CA LEU A 5 36.05 4.54 8.54
C LEU A 5 35.46 4.73 9.95
N LEU A 6 35.15 5.97 10.36
CA LEU A 6 34.69 6.28 11.72
C LEU A 6 33.31 6.96 11.78
N ALA A 7 32.52 6.85 10.70
CA ALA A 7 31.13 7.29 10.62
C ALA A 7 30.15 6.15 10.25
N VAL A 8 30.51 4.89 10.56
CA VAL A 8 29.67 3.70 10.33
C VAL A 8 29.05 3.17 11.66
N ALA A 9 29.22 3.91 12.76
CA ALA A 9 28.74 3.47 14.09
C ALA A 9 27.29 3.88 14.42
N VAL A 10 26.43 4.18 13.44
CA VAL A 10 24.99 4.46 13.69
C VAL A 10 24.11 3.67 12.71
N LEU A 11 24.43 2.38 12.57
CA LEU A 11 23.45 1.38 12.18
C LEU A 11 23.17 0.57 13.44
N LEU A 12 22.30 1.10 14.29
CA LEU A 12 21.75 0.32 15.39
C LEU A 12 21.13 -0.94 14.78
N THR A 13 21.50 -2.05 15.38
CA THR A 13 21.26 -3.41 14.91
C THR A 13 19.77 -3.68 14.78
N VAL A 14 19.23 -3.46 13.58
CA VAL A 14 18.06 -4.18 13.10
C VAL A 14 18.54 -5.22 12.11
N THR A 15 19.38 -6.13 12.58
CA THR A 15 19.24 -7.49 12.07
C THR A 15 17.96 -8.01 12.71
N ALA A 16 17.05 -8.54 11.89
CA ALA A 16 16.04 -9.47 12.38
C ALA A 16 16.77 -10.69 12.94
N SER A 17 17.37 -10.55 14.12
CA SER A 17 17.89 -11.67 14.89
C SER A 17 16.72 -12.60 15.13
N PRO A 18 16.89 -13.93 15.06
CA PRO A 18 15.85 -14.94 15.30
C PRO A 18 15.29 -14.94 16.75
N THR A 19 15.50 -13.86 17.51
CA THR A 19 14.99 -13.62 18.86
C THR A 19 13.50 -13.27 18.94
N PHE A 20 12.73 -13.31 17.84
CA PHE A 20 11.33 -12.84 17.78
C PHE A 20 10.32 -13.98 17.61
N ALA A 21 10.31 -14.90 18.57
CA ALA A 21 9.44 -16.09 18.56
C ALA A 21 7.96 -15.83 18.93
N GLY A 22 7.43 -14.62 18.71
CA GLY A 22 6.13 -14.18 19.24
C GLY A 22 5.22 -13.50 18.22
N TYR A 23 5.21 -13.96 16.96
CA TYR A 23 4.40 -13.34 15.91
C TYR A 23 3.63 -14.39 15.09
N ILE A 24 2.42 -14.03 14.68
CA ILE A 24 1.70 -14.73 13.61
C ILE A 24 1.44 -13.78 12.46
N ILE A 25 1.28 -14.34 11.27
CA ILE A 25 0.90 -13.58 10.07
C ILE A 25 -0.41 -14.17 9.57
N ILE A 26 -1.42 -13.32 9.38
CA ILE A 26 -2.67 -13.70 8.74
C ILE A 26 -2.74 -13.03 7.39
N ARG A 27 -2.96 -13.82 6.34
CA ARG A 27 -3.15 -13.35 4.98
C ARG A 27 -4.55 -13.71 4.51
N VAL A 28 -5.32 -12.72 4.09
CA VAL A 28 -6.66 -12.90 3.52
C VAL A 28 -6.62 -12.63 2.03
N LEU A 29 -6.88 -13.68 1.26
CA LEU A 29 -6.93 -13.67 -0.20
C LEU A 29 -8.22 -12.98 -0.68
N LEU A 30 -8.08 -12.16 -1.72
CA LEU A 30 -9.20 -11.44 -2.32
C LEU A 30 -9.70 -12.15 -3.57
N GLU A 31 -11.00 -12.37 -3.66
CA GLU A 31 -11.60 -13.04 -4.80
C GLU A 31 -11.41 -12.23 -6.09
N GLY A 32 -11.21 -12.96 -7.20
CA GLY A 32 -10.94 -12.40 -8.52
C GLY A 32 -12.19 -11.79 -9.15
N ASN A 33 -12.41 -10.49 -8.94
CA ASN A 33 -13.15 -9.69 -9.92
C ASN A 33 -12.12 -8.95 -10.80
N GLY A 34 -11.96 -9.42 -12.03
CA GLY A 34 -11.34 -8.64 -13.10
C GLY A 34 -12.22 -7.43 -13.41
N GLY A 35 -11.58 -6.28 -13.66
CA GLY A 35 -12.27 -5.05 -14.08
C GLY A 35 -12.49 -4.04 -12.97
N GLY A 36 -11.43 -3.34 -12.56
CA GLY A 36 -11.56 -1.98 -12.04
C GLY A 36 -11.93 -1.03 -13.17
N GLY A 37 -13.20 -1.02 -13.56
CA GLY A 37 -13.79 -0.03 -14.45
C GLY A 37 -14.49 1.03 -13.61
N THR A 38 -14.09 2.29 -13.77
CA THR A 38 -14.88 3.45 -13.37
C THR A 38 -16.18 3.44 -14.18
N THR A 39 -17.26 2.93 -13.62
CA THR A 39 -18.61 3.18 -14.13
C THR A 39 -19.29 4.18 -13.22
N THR A 40 -19.49 5.37 -13.75
CA THR A 40 -20.35 6.45 -13.24
C THR A 40 -21.70 5.88 -12.78
N PRO A 41 -22.25 6.27 -11.61
CA PRO A 41 -23.54 5.76 -11.15
C PRO A 41 -24.68 6.29 -12.03
N GLY A 42 -25.30 5.40 -12.81
CA GLY A 42 -26.55 5.68 -13.50
C GLY A 42 -27.74 5.38 -12.59
N GLY A 43 -28.44 6.44 -12.15
CA GLY A 43 -29.87 6.45 -11.80
C GLY A 43 -30.32 5.76 -10.49
N PRO A 44 -31.29 6.34 -9.75
CA PRO A 44 -31.81 5.74 -8.52
C PRO A 44 -32.69 4.51 -8.85
N PRO A 45 -32.59 3.40 -8.09
CA PRO A 45 -33.51 2.28 -8.23
C PRO A 45 -34.90 2.66 -7.69
N GLY A 46 -35.93 2.41 -8.50
CA GLY A 46 -37.34 2.59 -8.13
C GLY A 46 -37.79 1.65 -7.00
N PRO A 47 -38.91 1.97 -6.34
CA PRO A 47 -39.32 1.29 -5.10
C PRO A 47 -39.83 -0.13 -5.40
N GLY A 48 -39.09 -1.13 -4.91
CA GLY A 48 -39.47 -2.54 -4.96
C GLY A 48 -40.51 -2.89 -3.89
N MET A 49 -41.55 -3.63 -4.33
CA MET A 49 -42.67 -4.16 -3.56
C MET A 49 -42.28 -4.85 -2.24
N LEU A 50 -42.99 -4.50 -1.16
CA LEU A 50 -43.06 -5.25 0.09
C LEU A 50 -44.08 -6.41 -0.04
N PRO A 51 -43.83 -7.61 0.53
CA PRO A 51 -44.83 -8.66 0.66
C PRO A 51 -45.78 -8.39 1.83
N GLY A 52 -47.06 -8.70 1.63
CA GLY A 52 -48.17 -8.28 2.47
C GLY A 52 -48.37 -9.01 3.80
N GLY A 53 -48.96 -8.29 4.75
CA GLY A 53 -49.68 -8.81 5.92
C GLY A 53 -50.90 -7.94 6.20
N LYS A 54 -52.08 -8.56 6.38
CA LYS A 54 -53.34 -7.90 6.80
C LYS A 54 -53.50 -7.98 8.36
N PRO A 55 -54.57 -7.47 8.99
CA PRO A 55 -54.66 -6.12 9.53
C PRO A 55 -54.99 -6.09 11.04
N GLY A 56 -54.64 -5.02 11.76
CA GLY A 56 -55.03 -4.87 13.16
C GLY A 56 -54.97 -3.45 13.70
N LEU A 57 -56.16 -2.87 13.89
CA LEU A 57 -56.57 -1.94 14.96
C LEU A 57 -55.92 -0.56 15.11
N GLN A 58 -56.74 0.47 14.85
CA GLN A 58 -56.67 1.85 15.34
C GLN A 58 -56.99 1.90 16.86
N PRO A 59 -56.57 2.94 17.61
CA PRO A 59 -57.18 4.30 17.62
C PRO A 59 -56.11 5.42 17.78
N GLY A 60 -56.29 6.74 17.62
CA GLY A 60 -57.41 7.67 17.45
C GLY A 60 -56.93 9.06 17.97
N GLY A 61 -57.25 10.16 17.29
CA GLY A 61 -57.18 11.54 17.84
C GLY A 61 -56.69 12.65 16.89
N PRO A 62 -57.22 13.90 16.95
CA PRO A 62 -57.61 14.67 15.75
C PRO A 62 -57.08 16.12 15.64
N SER A 63 -57.60 16.85 14.63
CA SER A 63 -57.55 18.31 14.30
C SER A 63 -56.44 18.75 13.33
N GLY A 64 -56.63 19.60 12.30
CA GLY A 64 -57.73 20.38 11.73
C GLY A 64 -57.17 21.27 10.57
N PHE A 65 -57.94 21.43 9.49
CA PHE A 65 -57.71 22.12 8.19
C PHE A 65 -57.58 23.68 8.27
N PRO A 66 -57.55 24.53 7.18
CA PRO A 66 -57.65 24.32 5.70
C PRO A 66 -56.79 25.23 4.75
N GLY A 67 -56.83 24.94 3.42
CA GLY A 67 -56.84 25.99 2.36
C GLY A 67 -56.09 25.68 1.04
N GLY A 68 -56.78 25.59 -0.11
CA GLY A 68 -56.31 25.14 -1.46
C GLY A 68 -55.68 26.22 -2.38
N PRO A 69 -55.91 26.29 -3.74
CA PRO A 69 -56.80 25.50 -4.62
C PRO A 69 -56.13 25.15 -6.02
N PRO A 70 -56.82 24.86 -7.17
CA PRO A 70 -56.50 23.71 -8.04
C PRO A 70 -56.36 24.02 -9.57
N GLY A 71 -56.07 23.00 -10.38
CA GLY A 71 -56.26 23.00 -11.85
C GLY A 71 -55.39 21.94 -12.53
N GLY A 72 -55.77 21.20 -13.56
CA GLY A 72 -56.98 21.03 -14.36
C GLY A 72 -56.67 19.92 -15.39
N LEU A 73 -57.58 18.97 -15.58
CA LEU A 73 -57.59 17.98 -16.69
C LEU A 73 -57.86 18.71 -18.04
N PRO A 74 -57.68 18.15 -19.27
CA PRO A 74 -57.99 16.76 -19.75
C PRO A 74 -56.99 16.25 -20.83
N GLY A 75 -57.04 15.08 -21.51
CA GLY A 75 -57.95 13.95 -21.60
C GLY A 75 -57.71 13.16 -22.93
N ARG A 76 -58.09 11.87 -22.92
CA ARG A 76 -58.53 10.97 -24.04
C ARG A 76 -57.50 10.05 -24.73
N PRO A 77 -57.93 8.94 -25.40
CA PRO A 77 -59.07 8.05 -25.09
C PRO A 77 -58.71 6.53 -25.18
N MET A 78 -59.58 5.71 -24.58
CA MET A 78 -59.65 4.25 -24.75
C MET A 78 -60.18 3.83 -26.13
N GLY A 79 -59.71 2.68 -26.61
CA GLY A 79 -60.30 1.86 -27.69
C GLY A 79 -60.28 0.36 -27.33
N PRO A 80 -61.15 -0.49 -27.93
CA PRO A 80 -61.88 -1.55 -27.23
C PRO A 80 -61.47 -3.01 -27.60
N PRO A 81 -62.11 -4.06 -27.02
CA PRO A 81 -61.49 -5.36 -26.73
C PRO A 81 -61.89 -6.49 -27.70
N GLY A 82 -61.13 -7.60 -27.68
CA GLY A 82 -61.60 -8.87 -28.25
C GLY A 82 -60.62 -10.04 -28.14
N GLY A 83 -61.16 -11.21 -27.78
CA GLY A 83 -60.61 -12.54 -28.18
C GLY A 83 -59.87 -13.34 -27.10
N ARG A 84 -60.36 -14.56 -26.81
CA ARG A 84 -59.87 -15.51 -25.79
C ARG A 84 -58.76 -16.47 -26.33
N PRO A 85 -58.47 -17.64 -25.70
CA PRO A 85 -57.20 -17.97 -25.04
C PRO A 85 -56.36 -18.99 -25.84
N GLY A 86 -55.04 -18.78 -25.95
CA GLY A 86 -54.14 -19.67 -26.70
C GLY A 86 -52.93 -20.11 -25.89
N MET A 87 -52.72 -21.41 -25.86
CA MET A 87 -51.61 -22.12 -25.20
C MET A 87 -50.22 -21.48 -25.44
N SER A 88 -49.42 -21.41 -24.38
CA SER A 88 -47.99 -21.11 -24.47
C SER A 88 -47.20 -22.34 -24.94
N PRO A 89 -46.34 -22.22 -25.97
CA PRO A 89 -45.39 -23.27 -26.34
C PRO A 89 -44.14 -23.26 -25.43
N PRO A 90 -43.39 -24.39 -25.35
CA PRO A 90 -42.30 -24.56 -24.40
C PRO A 90 -41.04 -23.79 -24.84
N VAL A 91 -40.36 -23.21 -23.84
CA VAL A 91 -39.05 -22.57 -23.99
C VAL A 91 -37.97 -23.65 -24.20
N PRO A 92 -37.16 -23.61 -25.28
CA PRO A 92 -36.06 -24.54 -25.47
C PRO A 92 -34.92 -24.28 -24.48
N GLY A 93 -34.42 -25.35 -23.86
CA GLY A 93 -33.34 -25.33 -22.89
C GLY A 93 -32.04 -24.76 -23.46
N GLY A 94 -31.45 -23.83 -22.72
CA GLY A 94 -30.08 -23.35 -22.95
C GLY A 94 -29.07 -24.45 -22.64
N LEU A 95 -28.16 -24.66 -23.59
CA LEU A 95 -27.00 -25.54 -23.46
C LEU A 95 -26.09 -25.06 -22.29
N PRO A 96 -25.42 -25.97 -21.57
CA PRO A 96 -24.45 -25.61 -20.54
C PRO A 96 -23.24 -24.95 -21.19
N GLY A 97 -22.94 -23.71 -20.80
CA GLY A 97 -21.69 -23.06 -21.17
C GLY A 97 -20.52 -23.84 -20.57
N THR A 98 -19.59 -24.25 -21.43
CA THR A 98 -18.29 -24.76 -21.03
C THR A 98 -17.56 -23.64 -20.30
N HIS A 99 -17.32 -23.82 -19.00
CA HIS A 99 -16.33 -23.01 -18.29
C HIS A 99 -14.96 -23.36 -18.87
N ASP A 100 -14.47 -22.54 -19.79
CA ASP A 100 -13.05 -22.53 -20.12
C ASP A 100 -12.31 -22.06 -18.86
N GLN A 101 -11.73 -23.02 -18.15
CA GLN A 101 -10.73 -22.79 -17.11
C GLN A 101 -9.48 -22.24 -17.80
N HIS A 102 -9.41 -20.92 -17.89
CA HIS A 102 -8.13 -20.26 -18.03
C HIS A 102 -7.36 -20.44 -16.71
N ASP A 103 -6.23 -21.15 -16.75
CA ASP A 103 -5.19 -21.07 -15.74
C ASP A 103 -4.58 -19.66 -15.80
N SER A 104 -5.32 -18.65 -15.33
CA SER A 104 -4.74 -17.36 -15.03
C SER A 104 -3.82 -17.55 -13.83
N GLU A 105 -2.52 -17.35 -14.04
CA GLU A 105 -1.53 -17.23 -12.96
C GLU A 105 -2.13 -16.39 -11.83
N SER A 106 -2.43 -17.02 -10.69
CA SER A 106 -3.19 -16.34 -9.64
C SER A 106 -2.34 -15.21 -9.07
N ASP A 107 -2.78 -13.97 -9.22
CA ASP A 107 -2.07 -12.81 -8.68
C ASP A 107 -2.02 -12.88 -7.15
N HIS A 108 -0.89 -13.41 -6.65
CA HIS A 108 -0.65 -13.60 -5.23
C HIS A 108 -0.53 -12.27 -4.46
N SER A 109 -0.43 -11.13 -5.13
CA SER A 109 -0.40 -9.83 -4.45
C SER A 109 -1.78 -9.33 -4.01
N ARG A 110 -2.88 -9.93 -4.54
CA ARG A 110 -4.27 -9.60 -4.19
C ARG A 110 -4.67 -10.15 -2.83
N ALA A 111 -4.06 -9.64 -1.78
CA ALA A 111 -4.35 -10.02 -0.42
C ALA A 111 -4.08 -8.88 0.56
N VAL A 112 -4.82 -8.87 1.68
CA VAL A 112 -4.41 -8.10 2.86
C VAL A 112 -3.64 -9.01 3.80
N VAL A 113 -2.61 -8.46 4.45
CA VAL A 113 -1.76 -9.19 5.39
C VAL A 113 -1.63 -8.37 6.66
N VAL A 114 -1.77 -9.04 7.80
CA VAL A 114 -1.55 -8.44 9.12
C VAL A 114 -0.53 -9.27 9.90
N VAL A 115 0.36 -8.57 10.60
CA VAL A 115 1.35 -9.17 11.50
C VAL A 115 0.91 -8.90 12.93
N ILE A 116 0.73 -9.95 13.72
CA ILE A 116 0.15 -9.87 15.05
C ILE A 116 1.18 -10.29 16.09
N PRO A 117 1.61 -9.39 16.99
CA PRO A 117 2.46 -9.76 18.13
C PRO A 117 1.64 -10.54 19.17
N LEU A 118 2.17 -11.67 19.63
CA LEU A 118 1.59 -12.54 20.64
C LEU A 118 2.63 -12.83 21.74
N GLU A 119 2.24 -12.59 22.99
CA GLU A 119 3.05 -12.94 24.17
C GLU A 119 2.66 -14.30 24.77
N THR A 120 1.69 -15.00 24.15
CA THR A 120 1.15 -16.29 24.60
C THR A 120 1.07 -17.27 23.43
N ASP A 121 1.12 -18.56 23.73
CA ASP A 121 0.88 -19.61 22.74
C ASP A 121 -0.53 -19.53 22.13
N LEU A 122 -0.65 -20.07 20.91
CA LEU A 122 -1.94 -20.34 20.29
C LEU A 122 -2.65 -21.45 21.06
N ILE A 123 -3.92 -21.25 21.37
CA ILE A 123 -4.73 -22.20 22.15
C ILE A 123 -5.67 -22.92 21.19
N ARG A 124 -5.79 -24.25 21.34
CA ARG A 124 -6.80 -25.03 20.62
C ARG A 124 -8.05 -25.19 21.48
N GLY A 125 -9.23 -24.89 20.94
CA GLY A 125 -10.48 -25.13 21.65
C GLY A 125 -11.75 -24.79 20.90
N ARG A 126 -12.88 -25.29 21.41
CA ARG A 126 -14.25 -25.10 20.89
C ARG A 126 -14.77 -23.68 21.10
N LEU A 127 -15.65 -23.21 20.21
CA LEU A 127 -16.37 -21.94 20.40
C LEU A 127 -17.33 -22.01 21.59
N ASP A 128 -18.14 -23.08 21.68
CA ASP A 128 -18.99 -23.36 22.85
C ASP A 128 -18.33 -24.44 23.73
N THR A 129 -17.73 -23.99 24.84
CA THR A 129 -17.06 -24.85 25.81
C THR A 129 -18.03 -25.64 26.69
N SER A 130 -19.32 -25.28 26.70
CA SER A 130 -20.35 -25.97 27.51
C SER A 130 -20.85 -27.27 26.86
N LYS A 131 -20.68 -27.42 25.54
CA LYS A 131 -21.11 -28.61 24.78
C LYS A 131 -19.94 -29.50 24.41
N VAL A 132 -20.18 -30.80 24.29
CA VAL A 132 -19.20 -31.80 23.81
C VAL A 132 -18.71 -31.44 22.40
N GLY A 133 -17.46 -31.80 22.08
CA GLY A 133 -16.86 -31.52 20.78
C GLY A 133 -17.44 -32.40 19.67
N HIS A 134 -17.61 -31.82 18.49
CA HIS A 134 -18.06 -32.51 17.29
C HIS A 134 -17.37 -31.90 16.06
N PRO A 135 -16.77 -32.69 15.14
CA PRO A 135 -16.01 -32.16 14.01
C PRO A 135 -16.77 -31.15 13.13
N GLU A 136 -18.09 -31.30 13.00
CA GLU A 136 -18.92 -30.42 12.15
C GLU A 136 -19.72 -29.39 12.94
N ASN A 137 -20.15 -29.74 14.15
CA ASN A 137 -21.16 -28.97 14.90
C ASN A 137 -20.57 -28.18 16.07
N ASN A 138 -19.37 -28.56 16.54
CA ASN A 138 -18.63 -27.83 17.58
C ASN A 138 -17.13 -28.20 17.50
N PRO A 139 -16.43 -27.86 16.41
CA PRO A 139 -15.03 -28.21 16.23
C PRO A 139 -14.10 -27.36 17.10
N ASP A 140 -12.85 -27.81 17.21
CA ASP A 140 -11.77 -27.05 17.82
C ASP A 140 -11.15 -26.07 16.82
N TYR A 141 -11.05 -24.80 17.23
CA TYR A 141 -10.37 -23.75 16.48
C TYR A 141 -9.04 -23.38 17.14
N THR A 142 -8.12 -22.87 16.33
CA THR A 142 -6.93 -22.17 16.82
C THR A 142 -7.36 -20.79 17.31
N LYS A 143 -6.95 -20.39 18.51
CA LYS A 143 -7.36 -19.14 19.13
C LYS A 143 -6.15 -18.35 19.59
N PHE A 144 -6.30 -17.02 19.58
CA PHE A 144 -5.34 -16.14 20.22
C PHE A 144 -6.04 -15.04 21.01
N VAL A 145 -5.28 -14.49 21.95
CA VAL A 145 -5.58 -13.24 22.63
C VAL A 145 -4.36 -12.35 22.48
N ALA A 146 -4.57 -11.13 22.00
CA ALA A 146 -3.50 -10.14 21.83
C ALA A 146 -3.86 -8.86 22.58
N GLN A 147 -2.88 -8.22 23.20
CA GLN A 147 -3.02 -6.83 23.63
C GLN A 147 -2.64 -5.94 22.46
N TYR A 148 -3.51 -5.01 22.11
CA TYR A 148 -3.32 -4.11 20.97
C TYR A 148 -3.85 -2.72 21.32
N TYR A 149 -2.94 -1.77 21.51
CA TYR A 149 -3.23 -0.37 21.91
C TYR A 149 -4.29 -0.25 23.02
N GLY A 150 -4.07 -0.96 24.13
CA GLY A 150 -4.97 -0.94 25.30
C GLY A 150 -6.28 -1.68 25.15
N ARG A 151 -6.51 -2.32 24.01
CA ARG A 151 -7.64 -3.22 23.79
C ARG A 151 -7.15 -4.66 23.76
N LYS A 152 -7.93 -5.54 24.36
CA LYS A 152 -7.80 -6.98 24.17
C LYS A 152 -8.46 -7.37 22.85
N LEU A 153 -7.70 -7.89 21.90
CA LEU A 153 -8.21 -8.55 20.70
C LEU A 153 -8.28 -10.05 20.95
N GLN A 154 -9.38 -10.66 20.53
CA GLN A 154 -9.56 -12.10 20.63
C GLN A 154 -10.19 -12.62 19.33
N ALA A 155 -9.66 -13.72 18.81
CA ALA A 155 -10.22 -14.38 17.63
C ALA A 155 -10.17 -15.90 17.79
N SER A 156 -11.17 -16.56 17.21
CA SER A 156 -11.12 -18.00 16.90
C SER A 156 -10.90 -18.13 15.40
N LEU A 157 -9.71 -18.59 15.03
CA LEU A 157 -9.23 -18.55 13.66
C LEU A 157 -9.93 -19.58 12.79
N PHE A 158 -10.53 -19.07 11.73
CA PHE A 158 -10.91 -19.86 10.58
C PHE A 158 -9.76 -19.85 9.56
N ILE A 159 -9.37 -21.03 9.08
CA ILE A 159 -8.22 -21.22 8.19
C ILE A 159 -8.62 -22.23 7.11
N ASP A 160 -8.52 -21.86 5.84
CA ASP A 160 -8.91 -22.74 4.73
C ASP A 160 -7.93 -22.72 3.55
N THR A 161 -6.70 -22.20 3.72
CA THR A 161 -5.62 -22.12 2.69
C THR A 161 -5.96 -21.36 1.39
N SER A 162 -7.23 -21.27 1.00
CA SER A 162 -7.77 -20.69 -0.23
C SER A 162 -8.37 -19.30 -0.03
N SER A 163 -8.80 -18.96 1.18
CA SER A 163 -9.30 -17.62 1.53
C SER A 163 -8.54 -16.99 2.70
N ILE A 164 -8.31 -17.73 3.79
CA ILE A 164 -7.60 -17.26 4.97
C ILE A 164 -6.43 -18.20 5.27
N GLN A 165 -5.22 -17.64 5.23
CA GLN A 165 -3.96 -18.33 5.48
C GLN A 165 -3.34 -17.84 6.78
N LEU A 166 -2.83 -18.79 7.58
CA LEU A 166 -2.08 -18.53 8.82
C LEU A 166 -0.63 -19.00 8.65
N TYR A 167 0.31 -18.10 8.90
CA TYR A 167 1.73 -18.42 9.01
C TYR A 167 2.12 -18.34 10.49
N LYS A 168 2.62 -19.46 11.01
CA LYS A 168 2.91 -19.64 12.45
C LYS A 168 4.36 -20.03 12.73
N ASP A 169 5.22 -20.10 11.72
CA ASP A 169 6.62 -20.50 11.87
C ASP A 169 7.40 -19.62 12.85
N LEU A 170 6.99 -18.36 13.00
CA LEU A 170 7.58 -17.42 13.95
C LEU A 170 7.14 -17.70 15.39
N ILE A 171 5.88 -18.09 15.62
CA ILE A 171 5.39 -18.39 16.98
C ILE A 171 5.67 -19.83 17.40
N ASP A 172 5.79 -20.78 16.47
CA ASP A 172 6.01 -22.19 16.78
C ASP A 172 7.46 -22.48 17.19
N GLN A 173 8.36 -21.49 17.12
CA GLN A 173 9.75 -21.65 17.57
C GLN A 173 9.79 -21.93 19.09
N PRO A 174 10.62 -22.89 19.52
CA PRO A 174 10.77 -23.21 20.94
C PRO A 174 11.42 -22.05 21.70
N GLY A 175 10.85 -21.71 22.86
CA GLY A 175 11.35 -20.63 23.72
C GLY A 175 10.28 -19.62 24.11
N PRO A 176 10.66 -18.60 24.91
CA PRO A 176 9.74 -17.55 25.33
C PRO A 176 9.24 -16.75 24.14
N LYS A 177 7.93 -16.46 24.13
CA LYS A 177 7.29 -15.65 23.08
C LYS A 177 7.71 -14.19 23.23
N LYS A 178 8.75 -13.82 22.48
CA LYS A 178 9.31 -12.47 22.50
C LYS A 178 8.82 -11.67 21.30
N THR A 179 8.33 -10.48 21.60
CA THR A 179 7.95 -9.41 20.68
C THR A 179 8.84 -8.19 20.90
N ARG A 180 8.83 -7.24 19.96
CA ARG A 180 9.46 -5.93 20.11
C ARG A 180 9.00 -5.19 21.36
N TYR A 181 7.72 -5.31 21.71
CA TYR A 181 7.17 -4.73 22.93
C TYR A 181 7.72 -5.40 24.20
N THR A 182 7.86 -6.74 24.21
CA THR A 182 8.49 -7.42 25.35
C THR A 182 9.96 -7.08 25.49
N GLU A 183 10.69 -6.95 24.38
CA GLU A 183 12.10 -6.55 24.38
C GLU A 183 12.29 -5.14 24.93
N LEU A 184 11.43 -4.21 24.51
CA LEU A 184 11.37 -2.85 25.05
C LEU A 184 11.15 -2.87 26.56
N ARG A 185 10.14 -3.61 27.01
CA ARG A 185 9.82 -3.75 28.44
C ARG A 185 10.99 -4.36 29.21
N ASP A 186 11.63 -5.41 28.69
CA ASP A 186 12.77 -6.05 29.34
C ASP A 186 13.95 -5.09 29.50
N LYS A 187 14.27 -4.30 28.47
CA LYS A 187 15.33 -3.27 28.53
C LYS A 187 15.00 -2.19 29.55
N TYR A 188 13.77 -1.66 29.53
CA TYR A 188 13.35 -0.62 30.47
C TYR A 188 13.32 -1.13 31.92
N GLN A 189 12.84 -2.36 32.15
CA GLN A 189 12.87 -2.98 33.47
C GLN A 189 14.29 -3.30 33.95
N ALA A 190 15.22 -3.63 33.06
CA ALA A 190 16.64 -3.76 33.40
C ALA A 190 17.21 -2.42 33.89
N TRP A 191 16.88 -1.31 33.22
CA TRP A 191 17.20 0.03 33.70
C TRP A 191 16.61 0.31 35.08
N LEU A 192 15.30 0.10 35.29
CA LEU A 192 14.62 0.42 36.56
C LEU A 192 15.18 -0.34 37.77
N ARG A 193 15.72 -1.56 37.58
CA ARG A 193 16.31 -2.36 38.66
C ARG A 193 17.61 -1.79 39.22
N GLY A 194 18.43 -1.16 38.38
CA GLY A 194 19.77 -0.70 38.77
C GLY A 194 19.94 0.80 38.71
N LYS A 195 19.36 1.46 37.69
CA LYS A 195 19.59 2.86 37.33
C LYS A 195 21.08 3.23 37.26
N THR A 196 21.92 2.30 36.82
CA THR A 196 23.39 2.47 36.74
C THR A 196 23.94 2.54 35.32
N ASP A 197 23.19 2.06 34.32
CA ASP A 197 23.62 2.00 32.92
C ASP A 197 22.61 2.71 32.02
N ALA A 198 22.90 3.98 31.70
CA ALA A 198 22.05 4.79 30.85
C ALA A 198 22.00 4.31 29.39
N GLN A 199 22.88 3.38 28.96
CA GLN A 199 22.78 2.76 27.64
C GLN A 199 21.50 1.95 27.50
N LEU A 200 21.09 1.21 28.54
CA LEU A 200 19.82 0.45 28.54
C LEU A 200 18.61 1.36 28.32
N LEU A 201 18.63 2.55 28.94
CA LEU A 201 17.57 3.53 28.80
C LEU A 201 17.55 4.15 27.40
N TYR A 202 18.71 4.48 26.84
CA TYR A 202 18.81 4.99 25.47
C TYR A 202 18.42 3.93 24.43
N ASP A 203 18.86 2.68 24.59
CA ASP A 203 18.43 1.57 23.74
C ASP A 203 16.91 1.36 23.79
N ALA A 204 16.30 1.48 24.98
CA ALA A 204 14.85 1.39 25.14
C ALA A 204 14.14 2.54 24.40
N LEU A 205 14.69 3.77 24.41
CA LEU A 205 14.16 4.89 23.62
C LEU A 205 14.15 4.56 22.13
N ILE A 206 15.29 4.09 21.60
CA ILE A 206 15.41 3.74 20.19
C ILE A 206 14.41 2.64 19.84
N LEU A 207 14.38 1.56 20.63
CA LEU A 207 13.47 0.45 20.38
C LEU A 207 11.99 0.86 20.44
N ALA A 208 11.62 1.78 21.34
CA ALA A 208 10.28 2.34 21.40
C ALA A 208 9.92 3.13 20.12
N LEU A 209 10.83 3.98 19.64
CA LEU A 209 10.65 4.73 18.39
C LEU A 209 10.54 3.79 17.19
N GLU A 210 11.45 2.83 17.06
CA GLU A 210 11.48 1.86 15.96
C GLU A 210 10.24 0.95 15.95
N SER A 211 9.67 0.68 17.13
CA SER A 211 8.42 -0.09 17.28
C SER A 211 7.16 0.75 17.12
N GLY A 212 7.28 2.08 17.06
CA GLY A 212 6.15 3.01 16.98
C GLY A 212 5.37 3.17 18.30
N VAL A 213 6.00 2.91 19.45
CA VAL A 213 5.42 3.06 20.79
C VAL A 213 5.78 4.44 21.34
N ILE A 214 4.98 5.45 20.99
CA ILE A 214 5.33 6.86 21.24
C ILE A 214 4.79 7.38 22.56
N ARG A 215 3.50 7.19 22.81
CA ARG A 215 2.81 7.48 24.07
C ARG A 215 1.90 6.32 24.39
N ASP A 216 2.15 5.63 25.48
CA ASP A 216 1.28 4.60 26.00
C ASP A 216 0.34 5.25 27.01
N THR A 217 -0.82 5.71 26.52
CA THR A 217 -1.85 6.35 27.36
C THR A 217 -2.67 5.34 28.16
N VAL A 218 -2.41 4.04 27.98
CA VAL A 218 -3.15 2.98 28.63
C VAL A 218 -2.53 2.74 30.00
N LEU A 219 -3.25 3.13 31.05
CA LEU A 219 -2.90 2.73 32.41
C LEU A 219 -2.89 1.20 32.47
N ARG A 220 -1.69 0.63 32.65
CA ARG A 220 -1.58 -0.81 32.83
C ARG A 220 -2.28 -1.19 34.13
N LYS A 221 -3.20 -2.16 34.05
CA LYS A 221 -3.94 -2.64 35.23
C LYS A 221 -3.04 -3.26 36.30
N ASP A 222 -1.82 -3.65 35.93
CA ASP A 222 -0.82 -4.22 36.83
C ASP A 222 0.02 -3.16 37.58
N GLY A 223 -0.24 -1.86 37.36
CA GLY A 223 0.49 -0.77 38.01
C GLY A 223 1.93 -0.60 37.53
N ALA A 224 2.36 -1.30 36.47
CA ALA A 224 3.68 -1.11 35.90
C ALA A 224 3.78 0.27 35.22
N PRO A 225 4.97 0.93 35.29
CA PRO A 225 5.15 2.25 34.71
C PRO A 225 4.95 2.23 33.18
N PRO A 226 4.45 3.34 32.59
CA PRO A 226 4.40 3.49 31.15
C PRO A 226 5.78 3.24 30.53
N CYS A 227 5.82 2.48 29.45
CA CYS A 227 7.06 2.13 28.76
C CYS A 227 6.94 2.54 27.29
N ASP A 228 7.09 3.85 27.06
CA ASP A 228 6.98 4.48 25.75
C ASP A 228 8.11 5.48 25.50
N ALA A 229 8.26 5.90 24.25
CA ALA A 229 9.34 6.80 23.85
C ALA A 229 9.29 8.15 24.58
N SER A 230 8.11 8.70 24.86
CA SER A 230 7.95 10.01 25.51
C SER A 230 8.37 9.99 26.98
N THR A 231 8.01 8.91 27.68
CA THR A 231 8.35 8.65 29.09
C THR A 231 9.85 8.42 29.22
N ILE A 232 10.41 7.53 28.39
CA ILE A 232 11.85 7.22 28.39
C ILE A 232 12.67 8.46 28.03
N ALA A 233 12.22 9.27 27.06
CA ALA A 233 12.87 10.52 26.69
C ALA A 233 12.90 11.54 27.84
N GLN A 234 11.84 11.59 28.66
CA GLN A 234 11.85 12.43 29.87
C GLN A 234 12.84 11.90 30.90
N GLU A 235 12.84 10.59 31.16
CA GLU A 235 13.75 9.99 32.13
C GLU A 235 15.23 10.18 31.73
N LEU A 236 15.56 10.20 30.43
CA LEU A 236 16.90 10.55 29.97
C LEU A 236 17.30 12.00 30.30
N LEU A 237 16.37 12.97 30.23
CA LEU A 237 16.61 14.34 30.67
C LEU A 237 16.83 14.40 32.18
N ASP A 238 16.02 13.67 32.94
CA ASP A 238 16.11 13.64 34.41
C ASP A 238 17.45 13.03 34.86
N VAL A 239 17.87 11.92 34.25
CA VAL A 239 19.19 11.31 34.48
C VAL A 239 20.33 12.26 34.15
N ALA A 240 20.21 13.03 33.06
CA ALA A 240 21.19 14.04 32.69
C ALA A 240 21.30 15.16 33.73
N ALA A 241 20.15 15.64 34.21
CA ALA A 241 20.06 16.71 35.20
C ALA A 241 20.61 16.28 36.58
N GLU A 242 20.36 15.02 36.98
CA GLU A 242 20.90 14.48 38.22
C GLU A 242 22.42 14.28 38.17
N ASN A 243 22.98 14.02 36.97
CA ASN A 243 24.41 13.83 36.73
C ASN A 243 25.08 12.74 37.62
N LYS A 244 24.29 11.74 38.06
CA LYS A 244 24.78 10.61 38.88
C LYS A 244 25.22 9.42 38.04
N VAL A 245 24.67 9.29 36.83
CA VAL A 245 24.92 8.17 35.91
C VAL A 245 25.54 8.73 34.64
N PRO A 246 26.70 8.22 34.19
CA PRO A 246 27.32 8.72 32.97
C PRO A 246 26.46 8.36 31.75
N LEU A 247 26.10 9.37 30.96
CA LEU A 247 25.40 9.17 29.69
C LEU A 247 26.36 8.71 28.58
N PRO A 248 25.98 7.71 27.76
CA PRO A 248 26.73 7.37 26.55
C PRO A 248 26.70 8.51 25.52
N THR A 249 27.63 8.50 24.58
CA THR A 249 27.83 9.60 23.60
C THR A 249 26.55 9.97 22.85
N ASP A 250 25.80 8.97 22.38
CA ASP A 250 24.58 9.23 21.62
C ASP A 250 23.42 9.69 22.50
N ALA A 251 23.33 9.21 23.73
CA ALA A 251 22.39 9.76 24.72
C ALA A 251 22.71 11.22 25.07
N LYS A 252 23.98 11.60 25.17
CA LYS A 252 24.38 13.01 25.38
C LYS A 252 23.94 13.90 24.21
N ARG A 253 24.16 13.44 22.96
CA ARG A 253 23.69 14.15 21.76
C ARG A 253 22.17 14.28 21.77
N PHE A 254 21.47 13.21 22.11
CA PHE A 254 20.02 13.21 22.25
C PHE A 254 19.54 14.21 23.29
N VAL A 255 20.05 14.14 24.52
CA VAL A 255 19.67 15.05 25.61
C VAL A 255 19.89 16.50 25.21
N GLY A 256 21.08 16.83 24.67
CA GLY A 256 21.39 18.20 24.26
C GLY A 256 20.48 18.76 23.16
N ALA A 257 19.98 17.92 22.26
CA ALA A 257 19.01 18.33 21.25
C ALA A 257 17.57 18.35 21.80
N TRP A 258 17.18 17.33 22.54
CA TRP A 258 15.83 17.16 23.07
C TRP A 258 15.49 18.21 24.12
N GLU A 259 16.42 18.59 25.00
CA GLU A 259 16.23 19.62 26.03
C GLU A 259 15.76 20.96 25.42
N GLN A 260 16.25 21.30 24.22
CA GLN A 260 15.89 22.54 23.51
C GLN A 260 14.48 22.52 22.92
N MET A 261 13.93 21.34 22.63
CA MET A 261 12.64 21.19 21.93
C MET A 261 11.53 20.64 22.85
N ALA A 262 11.89 19.87 23.88
CA ALA A 262 10.96 19.05 24.66
C ALA A 262 9.78 19.84 25.23
N LYS A 263 10.05 21.05 25.76
CA LYS A 263 9.00 21.92 26.31
C LYS A 263 7.99 22.32 25.24
N ALA A 264 8.44 22.76 24.08
CA ALA A 264 7.58 23.20 22.98
C ALA A 264 6.85 22.02 22.32
N VAL A 265 7.50 20.85 22.22
CA VAL A 265 6.90 19.64 21.64
C VAL A 265 5.79 19.10 22.55
N LYS A 266 6.00 19.08 23.87
CA LYS A 266 5.03 18.52 24.83
C LYS A 266 3.87 19.45 25.16
N ALA A 267 4.07 20.77 25.08
CA ALA A 267 3.00 21.74 25.27
C ALA A 267 2.12 21.83 24.01
N PRO A 268 0.83 22.21 24.13
CA PRO A 268 0.04 22.63 22.98
C PRO A 268 0.71 23.79 22.23
N ALA A 269 0.36 23.94 20.95
CA ALA A 269 0.85 25.05 20.13
C ALA A 269 0.59 26.42 20.80
N SER A 270 1.58 27.31 20.77
CA SER A 270 1.59 28.55 21.54
C SER A 270 0.74 29.68 20.92
N GLN A 271 0.41 29.58 19.64
CA GLN A 271 -0.36 30.57 18.90
C GLN A 271 -1.68 29.99 18.35
N ALA A 272 -2.68 30.84 18.17
CA ALA A 272 -3.94 30.44 17.54
C ALA A 272 -3.81 30.29 16.01
N VAL A 273 -4.60 29.39 15.43
CA VAL A 273 -4.83 29.29 13.99
C VAL A 273 -6.27 29.68 13.65
N ASN A 274 -6.45 30.47 12.58
CA ASN A 274 -7.78 30.84 12.10
C ASN A 274 -8.35 29.74 11.20
N LEU A 275 -9.38 29.04 11.68
CA LEU A 275 -10.06 27.98 10.93
C LEU A 275 -11.26 28.46 10.13
N GLU A 276 -11.72 29.70 10.32
CA GLU A 276 -12.97 30.18 9.72
C GLU A 276 -12.99 30.12 8.19
N PRO A 277 -11.91 30.49 7.48
CA PRO A 277 -11.86 30.33 6.01
C PRO A 277 -12.03 28.88 5.57
N TRP A 278 -11.47 27.93 6.32
CA TRP A 278 -11.57 26.51 6.00
C TRP A 278 -12.94 25.94 6.34
N LYS A 279 -13.49 26.30 7.50
CA LYS A 279 -14.86 25.95 7.90
C LYS A 279 -15.88 26.42 6.86
N GLN A 280 -15.72 27.64 6.35
CA GLN A 280 -16.58 28.20 5.30
C GLN A 280 -16.44 27.43 3.98
N ARG A 281 -15.21 27.20 3.50
CA ARG A 281 -14.96 26.46 2.24
C ARG A 281 -15.43 25.01 2.29
N LEU A 282 -15.30 24.37 3.44
CA LEU A 282 -15.65 22.97 3.65
C LEU A 282 -17.12 22.78 4.07
N GLY A 283 -17.86 23.85 4.35
CA GLY A 283 -19.26 23.78 4.75
C GLY A 283 -19.48 23.04 6.08
N THR A 284 -18.56 23.18 7.04
CA THR A 284 -18.67 22.58 8.37
C THR A 284 -18.31 23.56 9.49
N THR A 285 -18.97 23.45 10.63
CA THR A 285 -18.65 24.21 11.84
C THR A 285 -17.81 23.41 12.84
N LYS A 286 -17.71 22.09 12.65
CA LYS A 286 -17.10 21.17 13.59
C LYS A 286 -15.59 21.15 13.43
N HIS A 287 -14.91 21.26 14.55
CA HIS A 287 -13.46 21.19 14.65
C HIS A 287 -13.05 20.72 16.05
N ARG A 288 -11.81 20.26 16.17
CA ARG A 288 -11.19 19.88 17.43
C ARG A 288 -9.76 20.40 17.46
N PHE A 289 -9.38 21.05 18.56
CA PHE A 289 -8.00 21.34 18.89
C PHE A 289 -7.46 20.25 19.82
N GLU A 290 -6.30 19.71 19.49
CA GLU A 290 -5.62 18.71 20.32
C GLU A 290 -4.11 18.80 20.10
N GLY A 291 -3.35 19.17 21.14
CA GLY A 291 -1.90 19.35 21.09
C GLY A 291 -1.47 20.35 20.02
N HIS A 292 -0.81 19.85 18.97
CA HIS A 292 -0.30 20.65 17.84
C HIS A 292 -1.21 20.63 16.60
N TYR A 293 -2.43 20.12 16.71
CA TYR A 293 -3.33 19.96 15.57
C TYR A 293 -4.69 20.63 15.76
N ALA A 294 -5.20 21.13 14.65
CA ALA A 294 -6.56 21.59 14.47
C ALA A 294 -7.25 20.72 13.41
N ILE A 295 -8.14 19.85 13.85
CA ILE A 295 -8.84 18.90 12.98
C ILE A 295 -10.21 19.47 12.61
N VAL A 296 -10.45 19.67 11.32
CA VAL A 296 -11.75 20.05 10.76
C VAL A 296 -12.44 18.79 10.21
N TYR A 297 -13.70 18.59 10.56
CA TYR A 297 -14.45 17.38 10.22
C TYR A 297 -15.96 17.66 10.10
N TRP A 298 -16.75 16.66 9.71
CA TRP A 298 -18.20 16.75 9.58
C TRP A 298 -18.91 15.89 10.65
N ASP A 299 -19.43 14.75 10.27
CA ASP A 299 -20.27 13.86 11.07
C ASP A 299 -19.51 12.66 11.67
N SER A 300 -18.17 12.64 11.53
CA SER A 300 -17.31 11.68 12.22
C SER A 300 -17.58 11.63 13.72
N LEU A 301 -17.53 10.43 14.30
CA LEU A 301 -17.74 10.20 15.72
C LEU A 301 -16.62 10.85 16.55
N ASP A 302 -16.95 11.42 17.72
CA ASP A 302 -15.94 12.05 18.59
C ASP A 302 -14.81 11.09 18.98
N THR A 303 -15.12 9.79 19.14
CA THR A 303 -14.13 8.74 19.40
C THR A 303 -13.16 8.55 18.23
N GLU A 304 -13.64 8.68 17.00
CA GLU A 304 -12.80 8.62 15.80
C GLU A 304 -11.90 9.85 15.72
N VAL A 305 -12.48 11.05 15.87
CA VAL A 305 -11.73 12.32 15.82
C VAL A 305 -10.66 12.34 16.91
N TYR A 306 -10.98 11.90 18.13
CA TYR A 306 -10.01 11.77 19.22
C TYR A 306 -8.87 10.81 18.85
N ARG A 307 -9.21 9.61 18.36
CA ARG A 307 -8.21 8.61 17.97
C ARG A 307 -7.28 9.11 16.86
N ARG A 308 -7.83 9.79 15.83
CA ARG A 308 -7.03 10.42 14.76
C ARG A 308 -6.13 11.54 15.30
N SER A 309 -6.64 12.35 16.23
CA SER A 309 -5.82 13.38 16.89
C SER A 309 -4.68 12.80 17.72
N ALA A 310 -4.89 11.67 18.40
CA ALA A 310 -3.84 10.96 19.12
C ALA A 310 -2.75 10.47 18.16
N GLN A 311 -3.12 9.80 17.05
CA GLN A 311 -2.18 9.34 16.02
C GLN A 311 -1.35 10.49 15.43
N LEU A 312 -1.97 11.62 15.12
CA LEU A 312 -1.28 12.81 14.60
C LEU A 312 -0.26 13.37 15.61
N ASN A 313 -0.66 13.49 16.89
CA ASN A 313 0.23 13.99 17.93
C ASN A 313 1.35 12.97 18.30
N ASP A 314 1.10 11.67 18.15
CA ASP A 314 2.14 10.64 18.26
C ASP A 314 3.14 10.79 17.11
N ASN A 315 2.66 10.97 15.88
CA ASN A 315 3.53 11.24 14.74
C ASN A 315 4.38 12.52 14.93
N PHE A 316 3.76 13.59 15.42
CA PHE A 316 4.45 14.82 15.76
C PHE A 316 5.57 14.58 16.77
N THR A 317 5.25 13.95 17.91
CA THR A 317 6.23 13.68 18.96
C THR A 317 7.38 12.79 18.46
N ALA A 318 7.04 11.73 17.72
CA ALA A 318 8.02 10.81 17.16
C ALA A 318 8.94 11.47 16.13
N PHE A 319 8.41 12.40 15.32
CA PHE A 319 9.19 13.18 14.36
C PHE A 319 10.29 13.97 15.08
N PHE A 320 9.97 14.71 16.14
CA PHE A 320 10.98 15.47 16.90
C PHE A 320 11.94 14.57 17.68
N LEU A 321 11.43 13.49 18.30
CA LEU A 321 12.29 12.52 18.99
C LEU A 321 13.29 11.87 18.02
N SER A 322 12.85 11.45 16.83
CA SER A 322 13.72 10.87 15.79
C SER A 322 14.81 11.85 15.32
N HIS A 323 14.53 13.15 15.26
CA HIS A 323 15.57 14.15 14.99
C HIS A 323 16.52 14.33 16.17
N ALA A 324 15.98 14.38 17.39
CA ALA A 324 16.77 14.50 18.61
C ALA A 324 17.74 13.31 18.77
N THR A 325 17.35 12.08 18.41
CA THR A 325 18.27 10.90 18.49
C THR A 325 19.52 11.06 17.64
N ARG A 326 19.45 11.90 16.58
CA ARG A 326 20.57 12.26 15.71
C ARG A 326 21.30 13.53 16.16
N GLY A 327 20.94 14.09 17.31
CA GLY A 327 21.46 15.36 17.82
C GLY A 327 20.98 16.58 17.03
N VAL A 328 19.89 16.47 16.27
CA VAL A 328 19.39 17.53 15.40
C VAL A 328 18.27 18.31 16.10
N VAL A 329 18.44 19.62 16.18
CA VAL A 329 17.42 20.57 16.65
C VAL A 329 16.72 21.18 15.45
N ILE A 330 15.38 21.13 15.45
CA ILE A 330 14.51 21.68 14.41
C ILE A 330 13.45 22.58 15.04
N PRO A 331 12.96 23.61 14.33
CA PRO A 331 11.95 24.51 14.87
C PRO A 331 10.62 23.78 15.09
N VAL A 332 10.01 24.00 16.25
CA VAL A 332 8.68 23.44 16.58
C VAL A 332 7.59 24.40 16.09
N PRO A 333 6.58 23.94 15.33
CA PRO A 333 5.49 24.79 14.87
C PRO A 333 4.76 25.48 16.03
N GLU A 334 4.64 26.81 15.95
CA GLU A 334 3.98 27.62 16.99
C GLU A 334 2.46 27.66 16.84
N LYS A 335 1.94 27.37 15.65
CA LYS A 335 0.50 27.33 15.33
C LYS A 335 0.06 25.88 15.11
N PRO A 336 -1.18 25.52 15.52
CA PRO A 336 -1.73 24.22 15.20
C PRO A 336 -1.73 23.96 13.70
N LEU A 337 -1.32 22.74 13.34
CA LEU A 337 -1.34 22.23 11.98
C LEU A 337 -2.77 21.85 11.61
N VAL A 338 -3.25 22.34 10.47
CA VAL A 338 -4.61 22.10 10.01
C VAL A 338 -4.70 20.75 9.32
N VAL A 339 -5.64 19.93 9.76
CA VAL A 339 -5.94 18.62 9.19
C VAL A 339 -7.43 18.54 8.89
N VAL A 340 -7.79 18.00 7.73
CA VAL A 340 -9.18 17.71 7.36
C VAL A 340 -9.40 16.21 7.41
N LEU A 341 -10.35 15.76 8.24
CA LEU A 341 -10.84 14.38 8.20
C LEU A 341 -12.02 14.33 7.23
N ALA A 342 -11.82 13.71 6.07
CA ALA A 342 -12.86 13.62 5.06
C ALA A 342 -14.05 12.81 5.58
N ARG A 343 -15.27 13.27 5.27
CA ARG A 343 -16.52 12.60 5.67
C ARG A 343 -16.62 11.19 5.09
N ASP A 344 -16.31 11.06 3.82
CA ASP A 344 -16.42 9.82 3.09
C ASP A 344 -15.21 9.62 2.18
N ALA A 345 -14.95 8.34 1.93
CA ALA A 345 -13.87 7.88 1.08
C ALA A 345 -14.17 8.05 -0.42
N GLY A 346 -15.40 8.39 -0.81
CA GLY A 346 -15.82 8.46 -2.19
C GLY A 346 -15.74 9.88 -2.74
N GLU A 347 -16.91 10.51 -2.82
CA GLU A 347 -17.11 11.79 -3.47
C GLU A 347 -16.35 12.91 -2.74
N GLN A 348 -16.46 12.99 -1.41
CA GLN A 348 -15.85 14.10 -0.68
C GLN A 348 -14.33 14.07 -0.75
N MET A 349 -13.72 12.89 -0.61
CA MET A 349 -12.27 12.72 -0.76
C MET A 349 -11.81 13.08 -2.18
N HIS A 350 -12.56 12.67 -3.20
CA HIS A 350 -12.26 13.01 -4.60
C HIS A 350 -12.35 14.52 -4.85
N GLN A 351 -13.40 15.19 -4.37
CA GLN A 351 -13.56 16.64 -4.51
C GLN A 351 -12.48 17.43 -3.76
N LEU A 352 -12.10 16.99 -2.55
CA LEU A 352 -11.00 17.61 -1.80
C LEU A 352 -9.67 17.47 -2.53
N ARG A 353 -9.39 16.28 -3.09
CA ARG A 353 -8.20 16.02 -3.89
C ARG A 353 -8.16 16.97 -5.09
N LEU A 354 -9.18 16.92 -5.93
CA LEU A 354 -9.26 17.73 -7.14
C LEU A 354 -9.16 19.24 -6.83
N GLY A 355 -9.83 19.70 -5.76
CA GLY A 355 -9.86 21.11 -5.38
C GLY A 355 -8.60 21.64 -4.72
N LEU A 356 -7.80 20.80 -4.04
CA LEU A 356 -6.61 21.24 -3.28
C LEU A 356 -5.29 20.91 -3.97
N ASP A 357 -5.23 19.88 -4.82
CA ASP A 357 -4.01 19.51 -5.52
C ASP A 357 -4.20 19.15 -7.02
N GLY A 358 -5.42 19.29 -7.54
CA GLY A 358 -5.71 19.08 -8.96
C GLY A 358 -5.66 17.61 -9.42
N LEU A 359 -5.49 16.66 -8.50
CA LEU A 359 -5.40 15.24 -8.82
C LEU A 359 -6.71 14.51 -8.56
N SER A 360 -6.90 13.36 -9.20
CA SER A 360 -8.13 12.55 -9.10
C SER A 360 -7.91 11.17 -8.50
N SER A 361 -6.67 10.82 -8.15
CA SER A 361 -6.31 9.47 -7.71
C SER A 361 -6.80 9.17 -6.28
N PRO A 362 -7.38 7.99 -6.04
CA PRO A 362 -7.80 7.59 -4.71
C PRO A 362 -6.58 7.37 -3.81
N VAL A 363 -6.58 8.00 -2.64
CA VAL A 363 -5.49 7.90 -1.65
C VAL A 363 -6.06 7.88 -0.23
N ASP A 364 -5.33 7.27 0.69
CA ASP A 364 -5.68 7.23 2.12
C ASP A 364 -5.48 8.59 2.81
N GLY A 365 -4.75 9.50 2.16
CA GLY A 365 -4.54 10.87 2.57
C GLY A 365 -3.62 11.58 1.58
N PHE A 366 -3.57 12.91 1.67
CA PHE A 366 -2.58 13.72 0.94
C PHE A 366 -2.30 15.02 1.70
N TYR A 367 -1.10 15.54 1.54
CA TYR A 367 -0.74 16.91 1.92
C TYR A 367 -0.83 17.86 0.72
N ALA A 368 -1.51 18.99 0.90
CA ALA A 368 -1.62 20.07 -0.08
C ALA A 368 -0.65 21.22 0.31
N PRO A 369 0.51 21.35 -0.36
CA PRO A 369 1.56 22.32 0.01
C PRO A 369 1.10 23.77 -0.04
N ASP A 370 0.35 24.15 -1.08
CA ASP A 370 -0.14 25.53 -1.31
C ASP A 370 -1.09 26.03 -0.23
N HIS A 371 -1.67 25.10 0.52
CA HIS A 371 -2.62 25.36 1.59
C HIS A 371 -2.09 24.98 2.97
N ASN A 372 -0.95 24.27 3.03
CA ASN A 372 -0.39 23.68 4.24
C ASN A 372 -1.43 22.84 5.02
N ILE A 373 -2.24 22.06 4.30
CA ILE A 373 -3.28 21.19 4.85
C ILE A 373 -2.99 19.74 4.56
N THR A 374 -3.16 18.89 5.56
CA THR A 374 -3.24 17.44 5.37
C THR A 374 -4.71 17.00 5.35
N VAL A 375 -5.09 16.21 4.36
CA VAL A 375 -6.42 15.59 4.27
C VAL A 375 -6.26 14.09 4.50
N LEU A 376 -7.07 13.51 5.37
CA LEU A 376 -7.07 12.08 5.69
C LEU A 376 -8.41 11.46 5.31
N ALA A 377 -8.35 10.30 4.67
CA ALA A 377 -9.52 9.49 4.37
C ALA A 377 -10.01 8.77 5.65
N PRO A 378 -11.34 8.56 5.79
CA PRO A 378 -11.90 7.83 6.93
C PRO A 378 -11.58 6.32 6.87
N GLN A 379 -11.24 5.81 5.69
CA GLN A 379 -10.93 4.39 5.46
C GLN A 379 -9.87 4.22 4.36
N ARG A 380 -9.38 2.98 4.23
CA ARG A 380 -8.42 2.54 3.22
C ARG A 380 -8.98 2.67 1.78
N MET A 381 -8.22 3.27 0.86
CA MET A 381 -8.71 3.72 -0.46
C MET A 381 -8.13 3.00 -1.68
N ASP A 382 -7.03 2.26 -1.54
CA ASP A 382 -6.45 1.48 -2.62
C ASP A 382 -7.35 0.32 -3.06
N GLY A 383 -7.03 -0.24 -4.24
CA GLY A 383 -7.81 -1.32 -4.85
C GLY A 383 -7.97 -2.54 -3.93
N ILE A 384 -6.87 -2.95 -3.27
CA ILE A 384 -6.85 -4.09 -2.34
C ILE A 384 -7.74 -3.80 -1.13
N GLY A 385 -7.56 -2.64 -0.49
CA GLY A 385 -8.37 -2.25 0.68
C GLY A 385 -9.87 -2.19 0.39
N ARG A 386 -10.27 -1.57 -0.71
CA ARG A 386 -11.69 -1.49 -1.10
C ARG A 386 -12.28 -2.85 -1.46
N ALA A 387 -11.51 -3.71 -2.12
CA ALA A 387 -11.95 -5.07 -2.42
C ALA A 387 -12.11 -5.90 -1.14
N PHE A 388 -11.14 -5.83 -0.23
CA PHE A 388 -11.22 -6.47 1.08
C PHE A 388 -12.44 -6.01 1.89
N PHE A 389 -12.69 -4.70 1.95
CA PHE A 389 -13.84 -4.17 2.67
C PHE A 389 -15.16 -4.66 2.08
N ARG A 390 -15.31 -4.68 0.74
CA ARG A 390 -16.52 -5.21 0.08
C ARG A 390 -16.74 -6.70 0.38
N GLN A 391 -15.71 -7.52 0.23
CA GLN A 391 -15.76 -8.96 0.50
C GLN A 391 -16.12 -9.22 1.96
N THR A 392 -15.48 -8.50 2.88
CA THR A 392 -15.65 -8.68 4.32
C THR A 392 -17.01 -8.18 4.82
N ASN A 393 -17.53 -7.07 4.27
CA ASN A 393 -18.80 -6.49 4.70
C ASN A 393 -20.00 -7.40 4.44
N GLN A 394 -19.92 -8.31 3.46
CA GLN A 394 -20.96 -9.31 3.20
C GLN A 394 -21.23 -10.20 4.42
N HIS A 395 -20.20 -10.50 5.22
CA HIS A 395 -20.36 -11.30 6.44
C HIS A 395 -21.12 -10.51 7.53
N PHE A 396 -20.83 -9.22 7.71
CA PHE A 396 -21.40 -8.45 8.82
C PHE A 396 -22.83 -7.97 8.59
N VAL A 397 -23.25 -7.84 7.34
CA VAL A 397 -24.66 -7.53 7.00
C VAL A 397 -25.62 -8.63 7.46
N THR A 398 -25.14 -9.85 7.69
CA THR A 398 -25.95 -10.99 8.16
C THR A 398 -26.29 -10.98 9.66
N GLY A 399 -25.92 -9.92 10.39
CA GLY A 399 -26.28 -9.73 11.81
C GLY A 399 -25.13 -9.88 12.81
N PHE A 400 -23.89 -10.08 12.34
CA PHE A 400 -22.70 -10.08 13.20
C PHE A 400 -22.28 -8.65 13.59
N ASN A 401 -22.08 -8.41 14.88
CA ASN A 401 -21.54 -7.14 15.37
C ASN A 401 -20.01 -7.21 15.52
N ARG A 402 -19.29 -6.35 14.79
CA ARG A 402 -17.81 -6.30 14.80
C ARG A 402 -17.23 -6.09 16.19
N GLU A 403 -17.74 -5.13 16.94
CA GLU A 403 -17.21 -4.76 18.26
C GLU A 403 -17.43 -5.86 19.31
N GLU A 404 -18.58 -6.54 19.23
CA GLU A 404 -18.85 -7.72 20.06
C GLU A 404 -17.87 -8.86 19.74
N LEU A 405 -17.68 -9.17 18.45
CA LEU A 405 -16.75 -10.22 18.01
C LEU A 405 -15.31 -9.92 18.41
N LEU A 406 -14.85 -8.68 18.27
CA LEU A 406 -13.51 -8.23 18.71
C LEU A 406 -13.29 -8.43 20.22
N SER A 407 -14.36 -8.32 21.02
CA SER A 407 -14.33 -8.57 22.47
C SER A 407 -14.41 -10.05 22.85
N GLY A 408 -14.61 -10.95 21.88
CA GLY A 408 -14.81 -12.38 22.08
C GLY A 408 -16.25 -12.80 22.33
N LYS A 409 -17.21 -11.87 22.29
CA LYS A 409 -18.64 -12.17 22.40
C LYS A 409 -19.11 -12.73 21.06
N ILE A 410 -19.59 -13.97 21.08
CA ILE A 410 -20.06 -14.69 19.89
C ILE A 410 -21.59 -14.80 19.90
N PRO A 411 -22.23 -14.84 18.72
CA PRO A 411 -23.67 -15.07 18.61
C PRO A 411 -24.02 -16.51 18.95
N LYS A 412 -25.33 -16.78 19.02
CA LYS A 412 -25.85 -18.13 19.24
C LYS A 412 -25.39 -19.07 18.12
N LEU A 413 -24.78 -20.19 18.50
CA LEU A 413 -24.33 -21.23 17.58
C LEU A 413 -25.45 -22.21 17.23
N ASP A 414 -25.53 -22.57 15.96
CA ASP A 414 -26.27 -23.73 15.47
C ASP A 414 -25.41 -24.98 15.62
N HIS A 415 -25.92 -25.98 16.34
CA HIS A 415 -25.25 -27.27 16.55
C HIS A 415 -25.98 -28.42 15.84
N GLY A 416 -26.69 -28.12 14.76
CA GLY A 416 -27.50 -29.07 13.99
C GLY A 416 -29.01 -28.95 14.27
N ASP A 417 -29.45 -27.91 14.97
CA ASP A 417 -30.87 -27.64 15.24
C ASP A 417 -31.46 -26.59 14.29
N GLY A 418 -30.64 -26.04 13.38
CA GLY A 418 -31.02 -25.02 12.42
C GLY A 418 -31.24 -23.64 13.06
N LYS A 419 -30.85 -23.45 14.33
CA LYS A 419 -31.15 -22.23 15.11
C LYS A 419 -29.88 -21.54 15.59
N GLY A 420 -29.28 -20.75 14.72
CA GLY A 420 -28.12 -19.91 15.04
C GLY A 420 -27.19 -19.78 13.84
N SER A 421 -25.99 -19.29 14.09
CA SER A 421 -24.92 -19.24 13.09
C SER A 421 -24.06 -20.50 13.17
N LYS A 422 -23.59 -21.01 12.03
CA LYS A 422 -22.67 -22.15 12.04
C LYS A 422 -21.35 -21.78 12.72
N PRO A 423 -20.70 -22.70 13.45
CA PRO A 423 -19.41 -22.46 14.09
C PRO A 423 -18.35 -21.87 13.14
N ASP A 424 -18.25 -22.40 11.92
CA ASP A 424 -17.27 -21.92 10.93
C ASP A 424 -17.54 -20.49 10.46
N ASP A 425 -18.82 -20.12 10.27
CA ASP A 425 -19.20 -18.76 9.91
C ASP A 425 -18.85 -17.77 11.02
N VAL A 426 -19.04 -18.17 12.29
CA VAL A 426 -18.65 -17.37 13.45
C VAL A 426 -17.13 -17.26 13.56
N ALA A 427 -16.38 -18.37 13.41
CA ALA A 427 -14.92 -18.33 13.43
C ALA A 427 -14.38 -17.42 12.31
N ARG A 428 -14.92 -17.53 11.09
CA ARG A 428 -14.57 -16.67 9.95
C ARG A 428 -14.87 -15.22 10.25
N ALA A 429 -16.05 -14.90 10.78
CA ALA A 429 -16.41 -13.53 11.15
C ALA A 429 -15.51 -12.97 12.25
N THR A 430 -15.14 -13.75 13.28
CA THR A 430 -14.19 -13.28 14.31
C THR A 430 -12.80 -13.02 13.74
N THR A 431 -12.34 -13.87 12.82
CA THR A 431 -11.05 -13.72 12.15
C THR A 431 -11.03 -12.45 11.30
N LEU A 432 -12.04 -12.27 10.45
CA LEU A 432 -12.16 -11.10 9.58
C LEU A 432 -12.36 -9.80 10.38
N ALA A 433 -13.08 -9.82 11.50
CA ALA A 433 -13.23 -8.64 12.35
C ALA A 433 -11.88 -8.14 12.89
N VAL A 434 -11.02 -9.05 13.35
CA VAL A 434 -9.67 -8.68 13.82
C VAL A 434 -8.80 -8.20 12.66
N VAL A 435 -8.80 -8.90 11.52
CA VAL A 435 -8.03 -8.47 10.34
C VAL A 435 -8.49 -7.09 9.86
N GLU A 436 -9.81 -6.85 9.76
CA GLU A 436 -10.37 -5.57 9.34
C GLU A 436 -9.95 -4.43 10.27
N LYS A 437 -9.99 -4.65 11.59
CA LYS A 437 -9.54 -3.66 12.56
C LYS A 437 -8.05 -3.32 12.40
N LEU A 438 -7.21 -4.35 12.27
CA LEU A 438 -5.76 -4.17 12.13
C LEU A 438 -5.38 -3.51 10.80
N VAL A 439 -6.01 -3.91 9.69
CA VAL A 439 -5.79 -3.30 8.36
C VAL A 439 -6.22 -1.83 8.35
N ALA A 440 -7.35 -1.51 8.99
CA ALA A 440 -7.79 -0.13 9.15
C ALA A 440 -6.73 0.67 9.91
N ASP A 441 -6.34 0.25 11.12
CA ASP A 441 -5.37 0.98 11.94
C ASP A 441 -4.00 1.13 11.25
N GLU A 442 -3.51 0.11 10.56
CA GLU A 442 -2.25 0.17 9.80
C GLU A 442 -2.32 1.18 8.64
N SER A 443 -3.42 1.22 7.90
CA SER A 443 -3.61 2.14 6.77
C SER A 443 -3.64 3.58 7.23
N GLU A 444 -4.30 3.83 8.35
CA GLU A 444 -4.39 5.14 8.96
C GLU A 444 -3.06 5.62 9.51
N ILE A 445 -2.32 4.73 10.19
CA ILE A 445 -0.95 5.00 10.64
C ILE A 445 -0.05 5.32 9.44
N ALA A 446 -0.18 4.59 8.33
CA ALA A 446 0.59 4.87 7.11
C ALA A 446 0.26 6.25 6.53
N ALA A 447 -1.03 6.60 6.44
CA ALA A 447 -1.46 7.92 5.96
C ALA A 447 -0.98 9.06 6.86
N VAL A 448 -1.13 8.91 8.19
CA VAL A 448 -0.68 9.91 9.18
C VAL A 448 0.84 10.05 9.16
N SER A 449 1.58 8.95 9.17
CA SER A 449 3.05 8.99 9.19
C SER A 449 3.65 9.51 7.90
N ARG A 450 3.00 9.27 6.76
CA ARG A 450 3.40 9.86 5.48
C ARG A 450 3.03 11.34 5.42
N GLU A 451 1.73 11.65 5.38
CA GLU A 451 1.23 12.98 5.03
C GLU A 451 1.33 13.97 6.19
N GLY A 452 1.17 13.48 7.43
CA GLY A 452 1.45 14.28 8.62
C GLY A 452 2.93 14.65 8.73
N THR A 453 3.83 13.73 8.36
CA THR A 453 5.27 14.06 8.32
C THR A 453 5.63 14.95 7.14
N THR A 454 5.01 14.78 5.97
CA THR A 454 5.18 15.73 4.86
C THR A 454 4.85 17.15 5.33
N GLN A 455 3.70 17.36 5.99
CA GLN A 455 3.35 18.66 6.58
C GLN A 455 4.42 19.15 7.59
N LEU A 456 4.97 18.25 8.42
CA LEU A 456 6.05 18.59 9.35
C LEU A 456 7.34 19.00 8.64
N LEU A 457 7.74 18.30 7.58
CA LEU A 457 8.94 18.64 6.80
C LEU A 457 8.86 20.07 6.25
N TYR A 458 7.70 20.49 5.73
CA TYR A 458 7.51 21.86 5.26
C TYR A 458 7.41 22.88 6.40
N THR A 459 6.69 22.56 7.47
CA THR A 459 6.46 23.50 8.58
C THR A 459 7.68 23.72 9.47
N THR A 460 8.57 22.73 9.54
CA THR A 460 9.87 22.81 10.22
C THR A 460 11.00 23.31 9.31
N GLN A 461 10.67 23.74 8.09
CA GLN A 461 11.62 24.27 7.09
C GLN A 461 12.69 23.27 6.62
N MET A 462 12.45 21.97 6.82
CA MET A 462 13.28 20.92 6.25
C MET A 462 13.04 20.74 4.74
N LEU A 463 11.87 21.14 4.26
CA LEU A 463 11.56 21.34 2.85
C LEU A 463 11.01 22.78 2.65
N PRO A 464 11.41 23.48 1.59
CA PRO A 464 10.96 24.85 1.32
C PRO A 464 9.50 24.87 0.87
N LYS A 465 8.74 25.86 1.34
CA LYS A 465 7.31 26.02 1.02
C LYS A 465 7.01 26.72 -0.30
N TYR A 466 7.96 27.51 -0.82
CA TYR A 466 7.69 28.50 -1.86
C TYR A 466 8.23 28.11 -3.24
N VAL A 467 8.68 26.87 -3.39
CA VAL A 467 9.21 26.35 -4.64
C VAL A 467 8.68 24.93 -4.85
N THR A 468 8.33 24.61 -6.09
CA THR A 468 7.93 23.27 -6.48
C THR A 468 9.18 22.39 -6.58
N LEU A 469 9.34 21.51 -5.60
CA LEU A 469 10.49 20.63 -5.46
C LEU A 469 10.41 19.41 -6.40
N PRO A 470 11.56 18.82 -6.77
CA PRO A 470 11.59 17.53 -7.45
C PRO A 470 10.85 16.43 -6.66
N ASN A 471 10.18 15.54 -7.38
CA ASN A 471 9.46 14.40 -6.83
C ASN A 471 10.39 13.45 -6.08
N TRP A 472 11.60 13.18 -6.58
CA TRP A 472 12.53 12.29 -5.87
C TRP A 472 12.83 12.80 -4.46
N LEU A 473 12.96 14.12 -4.30
CA LEU A 473 13.27 14.74 -3.01
C LEU A 473 12.06 14.69 -2.08
N THR A 474 10.89 15.11 -2.56
CA THR A 474 9.65 15.16 -1.74
C THR A 474 9.14 13.77 -1.39
N GLN A 475 9.05 12.87 -2.37
CA GLN A 475 8.60 11.49 -2.18
C GLN A 475 9.64 10.71 -1.36
N GLY A 476 10.94 10.86 -1.65
CA GLY A 476 12.02 10.23 -0.89
C GLY A 476 12.02 10.65 0.58
N ALA A 477 11.82 11.95 0.86
CA ALA A 477 11.71 12.47 2.21
C ALA A 477 10.51 11.89 2.96
N ALA A 478 9.30 11.95 2.36
CA ALA A 478 8.09 11.41 2.96
C ALA A 478 8.20 9.91 3.23
N ASN A 479 8.80 9.15 2.31
CA ASN A 479 8.99 7.71 2.42
C ASN A 479 9.91 7.29 3.56
N CYS A 480 10.85 8.13 3.99
CA CYS A 480 11.76 7.82 5.10
C CYS A 480 11.07 7.82 6.47
N TYR A 481 9.90 8.46 6.59
CA TYR A 481 9.10 8.47 7.82
C TYR A 481 7.78 7.72 7.68
N THR A 482 7.44 7.30 6.46
CA THR A 482 6.23 6.51 6.21
C THR A 482 6.36 5.16 6.87
N ARG A 483 5.40 4.84 7.74
CA ARG A 483 5.21 3.50 8.30
C ARG A 483 4.44 2.67 7.26
N PRO A 484 5.08 1.74 6.53
CA PRO A 484 4.43 1.11 5.38
C PRO A 484 3.28 0.23 5.83
N ARG A 485 2.22 0.20 5.01
CA ARG A 485 1.07 -0.70 5.18
C ARG A 485 1.19 -1.91 4.26
N GLY A 486 0.91 -3.10 4.79
CA GLY A 486 0.99 -4.35 4.04
C GLY A 486 2.41 -4.73 3.62
N PRO A 487 2.59 -5.92 3.03
CA PRO A 487 3.90 -6.49 2.76
C PRO A 487 4.48 -6.00 1.44
N ALA A 488 5.79 -6.23 1.23
CA ALA A 488 6.37 -6.22 -0.12
C ALA A 488 6.25 -7.62 -0.74
N TYR A 489 5.63 -7.72 -1.92
CA TYR A 489 5.56 -8.98 -2.66
C TYR A 489 6.74 -9.07 -3.62
N ILE A 490 7.54 -10.10 -3.50
CA ILE A 490 8.78 -10.26 -4.24
C ILE A 490 8.90 -11.68 -4.80
N THR A 491 9.79 -11.87 -5.76
CA THR A 491 10.22 -13.20 -6.20
C THR A 491 11.68 -13.46 -5.85
N LYS A 492 12.04 -14.74 -5.71
CA LYS A 492 13.41 -15.16 -5.39
C LYS A 492 13.85 -16.40 -6.15
N GLY A 493 15.14 -16.43 -6.46
CA GLY A 493 15.80 -17.57 -7.09
C GLY A 493 15.47 -17.69 -8.58
N GLU A 494 16.11 -18.64 -9.25
CA GLU A 494 15.92 -18.86 -10.70
C GLU A 494 14.49 -19.29 -11.08
N ASP A 495 13.78 -19.90 -10.14
CA ASP A 495 12.38 -20.30 -10.27
C ASP A 495 11.38 -19.17 -9.98
N GLU A 496 11.85 -17.96 -9.64
CA GLU A 496 11.02 -16.80 -9.28
C GLU A 496 9.94 -17.12 -8.22
N LYS A 497 10.31 -17.89 -7.19
CA LYS A 497 9.37 -18.32 -6.15
C LYS A 497 8.80 -17.10 -5.41
N PRO A 498 7.48 -17.03 -5.17
CA PRO A 498 6.86 -15.86 -4.57
C PRO A 498 7.06 -15.82 -3.04
N TYR A 499 7.41 -14.66 -2.52
CA TYR A 499 7.53 -14.36 -1.09
C TYR A 499 6.74 -13.09 -0.75
N MET A 500 6.32 -12.99 0.50
CA MET A 500 5.95 -11.71 1.09
C MET A 500 7.04 -11.29 2.06
N THR A 501 7.37 -10.01 2.10
CA THR A 501 8.27 -9.42 3.09
C THR A 501 7.43 -8.65 4.08
N VAL A 502 7.57 -8.95 5.37
CA VAL A 502 6.90 -8.25 6.47
C VAL A 502 7.93 -7.70 7.46
N ALA A 503 7.57 -6.72 8.27
CA ALA A 503 8.45 -6.18 9.32
C ALA A 503 7.76 -6.15 10.68
N PHE A 504 8.55 -6.29 11.75
CA PHE A 504 8.08 -6.19 13.14
C PHE A 504 8.27 -4.79 13.74
N SER A 505 9.08 -3.97 13.07
CA SER A 505 9.41 -2.59 13.45
C SER A 505 9.11 -1.71 12.24
N THR A 506 7.98 -1.01 12.29
CA THR A 506 7.54 -0.07 11.24
C THR A 506 7.47 1.35 11.76
N GLY A 507 8.12 1.66 12.88
CA GLY A 507 8.09 2.95 13.54
C GLY A 507 9.00 3.99 12.90
N TYR A 508 9.66 4.78 13.72
CA TYR A 508 10.46 5.94 13.32
C TYR A 508 11.95 5.65 13.45
N GLY A 509 12.74 6.18 12.51
CA GLY A 509 14.19 5.94 12.47
C GLY A 509 14.61 4.62 11.81
N VAL A 510 13.65 3.75 11.47
CA VAL A 510 13.91 2.54 10.69
C VAL A 510 13.80 2.79 9.18
N PRO A 511 14.59 2.09 8.35
CA PRO A 511 14.36 2.01 6.91
C PRO A 511 12.91 1.66 6.55
N ASN A 512 12.40 2.24 5.46
CA ASN A 512 11.13 1.83 4.86
C ASN A 512 11.31 0.41 4.29
N TYR A 513 10.92 -0.61 5.05
CA TYR A 513 11.25 -2.00 4.72
C TYR A 513 10.69 -2.45 3.35
N VAL A 514 9.54 -1.89 2.93
CA VAL A 514 8.92 -2.21 1.64
C VAL A 514 9.77 -1.68 0.49
N LEU A 515 10.10 -0.39 0.53
CA LEU A 515 10.93 0.24 -0.52
C LEU A 515 12.37 -0.26 -0.48
N GLN A 516 12.92 -0.53 0.70
CA GLN A 516 14.21 -1.18 0.88
C GLN A 516 14.22 -2.54 0.18
N ARG A 517 13.19 -3.35 0.40
CA ARG A 517 13.14 -4.69 -0.18
C ARG A 517 12.99 -4.65 -1.69
N TYR A 518 12.14 -3.76 -2.23
CA TYR A 518 12.00 -3.58 -3.67
C TYR A 518 13.28 -3.04 -4.32
N PHE A 519 13.97 -2.09 -3.70
CA PHE A 519 15.26 -1.60 -4.20
C PHE A 519 16.30 -2.73 -4.31
N LYS A 520 16.36 -3.60 -3.29
CA LYS A 520 17.25 -4.76 -3.28
C LYS A 520 16.87 -5.78 -4.34
N GLU A 521 15.58 -6.13 -4.45
CA GLU A 521 15.07 -7.05 -5.48
C GLU A 521 15.39 -6.55 -6.89
N MET A 522 15.17 -5.26 -7.18
CA MET A 522 15.52 -4.67 -8.47
C MET A 522 17.02 -4.75 -8.76
N GLY A 523 17.87 -4.63 -7.73
CA GLY A 523 19.31 -4.88 -7.86
C GLY A 523 19.61 -6.34 -8.20
N ASP A 524 19.00 -7.29 -7.48
CA ASP A 524 19.16 -8.74 -7.69
C ASP A 524 18.71 -9.16 -9.10
N HIS A 525 17.62 -8.56 -9.59
CA HIS A 525 17.04 -8.82 -10.93
C HIS A 525 17.66 -7.99 -12.06
N LYS A 526 18.62 -7.10 -11.77
CA LYS A 526 19.25 -6.20 -12.74
C LYS A 526 18.24 -5.28 -13.45
N GLU A 527 17.23 -4.82 -12.73
CA GLU A 527 16.24 -3.85 -13.17
C GLU A 527 16.70 -2.39 -12.92
N LEU A 528 17.70 -2.20 -12.07
CA LEU A 528 18.40 -0.92 -11.92
C LEU A 528 19.37 -0.71 -13.08
N ASN A 529 19.59 0.54 -13.49
CA ASN A 529 20.56 0.83 -14.55
C ASN A 529 21.96 0.36 -14.13
N PRO A 530 22.66 -0.44 -14.95
CA PRO A 530 24.01 -0.91 -14.64
C PRO A 530 25.06 0.21 -14.64
N ASP A 531 24.80 1.33 -15.31
CA ASP A 531 25.56 2.55 -15.16
C ASP A 531 25.02 3.35 -13.96
N ASN A 532 25.75 3.30 -12.86
CA ASN A 532 25.40 3.97 -11.61
C ASN A 532 25.27 5.50 -11.78
N VAL A 533 26.03 6.11 -12.70
CA VAL A 533 25.91 7.57 -12.97
C VAL A 533 24.57 7.85 -13.62
N ARG A 534 24.22 7.06 -14.64
CA ARG A 534 22.93 7.19 -15.31
C ARG A 534 21.75 6.93 -14.37
N LEU A 535 21.86 5.95 -13.47
CA LEU A 535 20.88 5.70 -12.42
C LEU A 535 20.68 6.95 -11.55
N LEU A 536 21.78 7.55 -11.08
CA LEU A 536 21.72 8.77 -10.27
C LEU A 536 21.09 9.93 -11.03
N GLU A 537 21.48 10.16 -12.28
CA GLU A 537 20.90 11.20 -13.13
C GLU A 537 19.39 11.00 -13.32
N ASN A 538 18.94 9.78 -13.60
CA ASN A 538 17.53 9.46 -13.78
C ASN A 538 16.70 9.71 -12.51
N VAL A 539 17.30 9.53 -11.32
CA VAL A 539 16.64 9.90 -10.05
C VAL A 539 16.62 11.43 -9.88
N LEU A 540 17.77 12.09 -10.01
CA LEU A 540 17.89 13.55 -9.76
C LEU A 540 17.02 14.39 -10.71
N THR A 541 16.84 13.91 -11.94
CA THR A 541 16.05 14.58 -12.99
C THR A 541 14.57 14.18 -13.00
N ASP A 542 14.11 13.38 -12.03
CA ASP A 542 12.75 12.83 -11.97
C ASP A 542 12.35 11.96 -13.19
N ALA A 543 13.31 11.44 -13.96
CA ALA A 543 13.03 10.70 -15.20
C ALA A 543 12.06 9.52 -14.97
N TYR A 544 12.17 8.80 -13.85
CA TYR A 544 11.24 7.73 -13.51
C TYR A 544 9.82 8.23 -13.22
N PHE A 545 9.67 9.39 -12.57
CA PHE A 545 8.36 9.98 -12.29
C PHE A 545 7.72 10.54 -13.56
N ALA A 546 8.51 11.19 -14.42
CA ALA A 546 8.05 11.70 -15.72
C ALA A 546 7.51 10.55 -16.60
N GLY A 547 8.17 9.39 -16.56
CA GLY A 547 7.77 8.19 -17.29
C GLY A 547 6.42 7.56 -16.87
N LEU A 548 5.88 7.91 -15.69
CA LEU A 548 4.66 7.29 -15.16
C LEU A 548 3.41 7.57 -15.99
N LYS A 549 3.35 8.73 -16.65
CA LYS A 549 2.21 9.14 -17.48
C LYS A 549 2.00 8.17 -18.64
N ASP A 550 3.10 7.83 -19.32
CA ASP A 550 3.09 7.01 -20.53
C ASP A 550 3.58 5.57 -20.28
N ALA A 551 3.87 5.23 -19.01
CA ALA A 551 4.46 3.96 -18.59
C ALA A 551 5.80 3.64 -19.30
N ILE A 552 6.61 4.67 -19.54
CA ILE A 552 7.91 4.59 -20.18
C ILE A 552 8.99 4.60 -19.10
N ASP A 553 9.58 3.42 -18.83
CA ASP A 553 10.75 3.33 -17.96
C ASP A 553 12.00 3.82 -18.73
N PRO A 554 12.74 4.83 -18.23
CA PRO A 554 13.99 5.26 -18.86
C PRO A 554 15.08 4.17 -18.82
N ASP A 555 14.97 3.18 -17.93
CA ASP A 555 15.88 2.03 -17.83
C ASP A 555 15.09 0.71 -17.84
N PRO A 556 14.46 0.34 -18.97
CA PRO A 556 13.62 -0.85 -19.03
C PRO A 556 14.43 -2.10 -18.69
N ALA A 557 13.83 -3.00 -17.90
CA ALA A 557 14.45 -4.27 -17.56
C ALA A 557 14.83 -5.05 -18.84
N PRO A 558 15.96 -5.80 -18.84
CA PRO A 558 16.30 -6.67 -19.95
C PRO A 558 15.14 -7.64 -20.24
N PRO A 559 14.81 -7.94 -21.52
CA PRO A 559 13.76 -8.88 -21.82
C PRO A 559 14.07 -10.24 -21.17
N ALA A 560 13.11 -10.78 -20.42
CA ALA A 560 13.25 -12.10 -19.80
C ALA A 560 13.63 -13.12 -20.87
N LYS A 561 14.69 -13.92 -20.61
CA LYS A 561 15.08 -14.99 -21.53
C LYS A 561 13.91 -15.97 -21.63
N ARG A 562 13.32 -16.12 -22.83
CA ARG A 562 12.28 -17.12 -23.08
C ARG A 562 12.80 -18.48 -22.64
N LYS A 563 12.16 -19.11 -21.64
CA LYS A 563 12.40 -20.52 -21.33
C LYS A 563 12.02 -21.31 -22.58
N SER A 564 13.00 -21.86 -23.28
CA SER A 564 12.74 -22.82 -24.36
C SER A 564 11.97 -23.99 -23.75
N PRO A 565 10.87 -24.48 -24.37
CA PRO A 565 10.19 -25.65 -23.86
C PRO A 565 11.20 -26.80 -23.87
N THR A 566 11.64 -27.18 -22.69
CA THR A 566 12.61 -28.27 -22.52
C THR A 566 11.85 -29.54 -22.82
N GLY A 567 12.15 -30.12 -24.00
CA GLY A 567 11.55 -31.36 -24.44
C GLY A 567 11.73 -32.44 -23.37
N THR A 568 10.63 -33.13 -23.09
CA THR A 568 10.57 -34.33 -22.27
C THR A 568 11.64 -35.33 -22.72
N PRO A 569 12.49 -35.88 -21.84
CA PRO A 569 13.42 -36.94 -22.24
C PRO A 569 12.64 -38.18 -22.64
N GLY A 570 12.65 -38.50 -23.94
CA GLY A 570 12.11 -39.75 -24.47
C GLY A 570 12.87 -40.94 -23.89
N LYS A 571 12.12 -41.94 -23.41
CA LYS A 571 12.62 -43.25 -22.98
C LYS A 571 13.46 -43.88 -24.09
N GLY A 572 14.69 -44.26 -23.76
CA GLY A 572 15.60 -44.95 -24.66
C GLY A 572 15.13 -46.37 -25.00
N VAL A 573 15.50 -46.80 -26.22
CA VAL A 573 15.62 -48.21 -26.60
C VAL A 573 16.96 -48.38 -27.32
N ASN A 574 17.70 -49.40 -26.88
CA ASN A 574 19.07 -49.77 -27.24
C ASN A 574 19.27 -50.18 -28.71
N GLN A 575 20.43 -49.85 -29.28
CA GLN A 575 21.21 -50.79 -30.10
C GLN A 575 22.71 -50.43 -30.17
N PRO A 576 23.65 -51.40 -30.03
CA PRO A 576 25.10 -51.17 -30.06
C PRO A 576 25.83 -51.60 -31.36
N GLY A 577 26.94 -50.93 -31.69
CA GLY A 577 28.00 -51.29 -32.68
C GLY A 577 28.00 -50.41 -33.94
N GLN A 578 29.09 -49.85 -34.49
CA GLN A 578 30.53 -50.17 -34.50
C GLN A 578 31.41 -48.91 -34.80
N PRO A 579 32.75 -48.97 -34.60
CA PRO A 579 33.67 -47.82 -34.60
C PRO A 579 34.30 -47.46 -35.97
N GLY A 580 34.55 -46.16 -36.21
CA GLY A 580 35.20 -45.65 -37.43
C GLY A 580 36.26 -44.56 -37.17
N LEU A 581 37.51 -44.96 -37.40
CA LEU A 581 38.84 -44.34 -37.63
C LEU A 581 39.14 -42.81 -37.48
N PRO A 582 40.41 -42.45 -37.15
CA PRO A 582 40.85 -41.09 -36.79
C PRO A 582 41.57 -40.27 -37.89
N GLY A 583 41.51 -38.93 -37.74
CA GLY A 583 42.52 -37.92 -38.18
C GLY A 583 42.06 -36.94 -39.28
N PRO A 584 42.70 -35.74 -39.47
CA PRO A 584 43.90 -35.21 -38.80
C PRO A 584 43.79 -33.76 -38.26
N LEU A 585 44.78 -33.36 -37.46
CA LEU A 585 45.12 -31.95 -37.20
C LEU A 585 45.67 -31.27 -38.48
N GLY A 586 45.30 -30.01 -38.69
CA GLY A 586 45.83 -29.12 -39.73
C GLY A 586 45.77 -27.65 -39.30
N GLN A 587 46.81 -26.91 -39.65
CA GLN A 587 47.35 -25.68 -39.06
C GLN A 587 46.71 -24.32 -39.46
N PRO A 588 47.14 -23.18 -38.86
CA PRO A 588 46.49 -21.87 -38.92
C PRO A 588 46.96 -20.92 -40.06
N GLY A 589 46.17 -19.87 -40.30
CA GLY A 589 46.40 -18.74 -41.23
C GLY A 589 45.14 -18.47 -42.06
N SER A 590 44.65 -17.27 -42.35
CA SER A 590 45.27 -15.97 -42.63
C SER A 590 44.20 -14.87 -42.57
N GLY A 591 44.54 -13.65 -42.13
CA GLY A 591 43.60 -12.53 -42.06
C GLY A 591 43.20 -11.93 -43.42
N MET A 592 42.02 -11.29 -43.48
CA MET A 592 41.66 -10.29 -44.50
C MET A 592 40.70 -9.20 -43.95
N LYS A 593 41.20 -7.97 -44.03
CA LYS A 593 40.63 -6.60 -44.23
C LYS A 593 39.21 -6.19 -43.73
N PRO A 594 39.10 -5.01 -43.09
CA PRO A 594 37.84 -4.30 -42.81
C PRO A 594 37.11 -3.78 -44.06
N GLY A 595 35.77 -3.82 -44.03
CA GLY A 595 34.89 -3.29 -45.09
C GLY A 595 34.80 -1.75 -45.10
N MET A 596 34.78 -1.18 -46.31
CA MET A 596 34.68 0.25 -46.61
C MET A 596 33.28 0.81 -46.31
N GLY A 597 33.24 2.03 -45.76
CA GLY A 597 32.03 2.83 -45.58
C GLY A 597 31.49 3.42 -46.89
N GLY A 598 30.17 3.59 -46.95
CA GLY A 598 29.47 4.26 -48.05
C GLY A 598 29.60 5.79 -47.99
N PRO A 599 29.42 6.48 -49.14
CA PRO A 599 29.62 7.94 -49.23
C PRO A 599 28.49 8.74 -48.57
N PRO A 600 28.78 9.93 -48.00
CA PRO A 600 27.78 10.83 -47.41
C PRO A 600 26.83 11.45 -48.45
N GLY A 601 25.56 11.59 -48.08
CA GLY A 601 24.54 12.28 -48.87
C GLY A 601 24.74 13.81 -48.91
N MET A 602 24.61 14.39 -50.11
CA MET A 602 24.69 15.83 -50.36
C MET A 602 23.52 16.59 -49.71
N GLY A 603 23.84 17.65 -48.96
CA GLY A 603 22.88 18.63 -48.47
C GLY A 603 22.37 19.56 -49.58
N GLY A 604 21.09 19.90 -49.53
CA GLY A 604 20.44 20.87 -50.42
C GLY A 604 20.87 22.32 -50.12
N PRO A 605 20.74 23.23 -51.10
CA PRO A 605 21.18 24.61 -50.96
C PRO A 605 20.29 25.44 -50.00
N PRO A 606 20.85 26.42 -49.27
CA PRO A 606 20.10 27.32 -48.40
C PRO A 606 19.12 28.24 -49.16
N GLY A 607 17.91 28.40 -48.65
CA GLY A 607 16.92 29.35 -49.16
C GLY A 607 17.29 30.80 -48.83
N MET A 608 17.22 31.68 -49.83
CA MET A 608 17.42 33.13 -49.71
C MET A 608 16.33 33.78 -48.84
N GLY A 609 16.76 34.62 -47.88
CA GLY A 609 15.88 35.48 -47.08
C GLY A 609 15.30 36.64 -47.88
N GLY A 610 14.01 36.89 -47.72
CA GLY A 610 13.33 38.09 -48.25
C GLY A 610 13.59 39.34 -47.39
N PRO A 611 13.44 40.54 -47.96
CA PRO A 611 13.72 41.80 -47.25
C PRO A 611 12.66 42.17 -46.20
N PRO A 612 13.01 42.96 -45.16
CA PRO A 612 12.10 43.35 -44.08
C PRO A 612 10.97 44.28 -44.55
N GLY A 613 9.72 43.95 -44.22
CA GLY A 613 8.57 44.82 -44.43
C GLY A 613 8.44 45.88 -43.33
N MET A 614 8.32 47.15 -43.74
CA MET A 614 8.03 48.30 -42.87
C MET A 614 6.63 48.21 -42.24
N GLY A 615 6.54 48.62 -40.97
CA GLY A 615 5.31 48.62 -40.19
C GLY A 615 4.30 49.69 -40.62
N GLY A 616 3.01 49.31 -40.63
CA GLY A 616 1.86 50.21 -40.69
C GLY A 616 1.19 50.36 -39.31
N PRO A 617 0.43 51.45 -39.07
CA PRO A 617 -0.15 51.78 -37.77
C PRO A 617 -1.36 50.90 -37.38
N PRO A 618 -1.75 50.87 -36.08
CA PRO A 618 -2.69 49.88 -35.53
C PRO A 618 -4.14 50.08 -36.01
N GLY A 619 -4.76 49.00 -36.48
CA GLY A 619 -6.20 48.93 -36.76
C GLY A 619 -6.97 48.28 -35.61
N MET A 620 -7.92 49.01 -35.04
CA MET A 620 -8.98 48.47 -34.15
C MET A 620 -10.03 47.73 -34.99
N GLY A 621 -10.42 46.51 -34.57
CA GLY A 621 -11.55 45.82 -35.16
C GLY A 621 -11.98 44.53 -34.44
N GLY A 622 -13.14 44.59 -33.78
CA GLY A 622 -14.16 43.54 -33.67
C GLY A 622 -13.91 42.29 -32.78
N PRO A 623 -14.87 41.89 -31.91
CA PRO A 623 -14.80 40.61 -31.21
C PRO A 623 -15.13 39.42 -32.14
N PRO A 624 -14.34 38.33 -32.13
CA PRO A 624 -14.70 37.09 -32.84
C PRO A 624 -15.82 36.30 -32.16
N GLY A 625 -16.79 35.84 -32.96
CA GLY A 625 -17.95 35.07 -32.55
C GLY A 625 -17.66 33.59 -32.23
N MET A 626 -18.59 32.98 -31.49
CA MET A 626 -18.60 31.58 -31.07
C MET A 626 -18.63 30.60 -32.26
N GLY A 627 -17.65 29.69 -32.30
CA GLY A 627 -17.68 28.50 -33.18
C GLY A 627 -18.43 27.34 -32.52
N GLY A 628 -19.35 26.72 -33.28
CA GLY A 628 -20.08 25.51 -32.88
C GLY A 628 -19.23 24.23 -32.94
N PRO A 629 -19.77 23.09 -32.45
CA PRO A 629 -19.01 21.84 -32.31
C PRO A 629 -18.72 21.16 -33.67
N PRO A 630 -17.50 20.62 -33.88
CA PRO A 630 -17.16 19.81 -35.06
C PRO A 630 -17.90 18.46 -35.09
N GLY A 631 -18.41 18.11 -36.27
CA GLY A 631 -19.15 16.89 -36.55
C GLY A 631 -18.30 15.62 -36.68
N SER A 632 -18.97 14.48 -36.50
CA SER A 632 -18.47 13.12 -36.63
C SER A 632 -17.97 12.79 -38.05
N MET A 633 -16.73 12.32 -38.19
CA MET A 633 -16.27 11.65 -39.40
C MET A 633 -16.42 10.13 -39.27
N GLY A 634 -16.98 9.54 -40.34
CA GLY A 634 -17.41 8.16 -40.42
C GLY A 634 -16.30 7.13 -40.65
N THR A 635 -16.73 5.87 -40.47
CA THR A 635 -15.99 4.62 -40.70
C THR A 635 -15.55 4.44 -42.16
N PRO A 636 -14.29 4.08 -42.42
CA PRO A 636 -13.86 3.56 -43.72
C PRO A 636 -14.40 2.15 -44.00
N GLY A 637 -14.90 1.96 -45.22
CA GLY A 637 -15.66 0.80 -45.66
C GLY A 637 -14.85 -0.44 -46.08
N MET A 638 -15.61 -1.52 -46.20
CA MET A 638 -15.27 -2.87 -46.66
C MET A 638 -14.57 -2.89 -48.03
N MET A 639 -13.51 -3.70 -48.16
CA MET A 639 -13.06 -4.23 -49.44
C MET A 639 -13.32 -5.73 -49.48
N GLY A 640 -13.96 -6.18 -50.57
CA GLY A 640 -14.51 -7.52 -50.76
C GLY A 640 -13.45 -8.61 -50.97
N GLY A 641 -13.80 -9.83 -50.58
CA GLY A 641 -13.00 -11.02 -50.82
C GLY A 641 -13.31 -11.71 -52.15
N PRO A 642 -12.48 -12.69 -52.55
CA PRO A 642 -12.90 -13.82 -53.37
C PRO A 642 -12.99 -15.09 -52.52
N GLY A 643 -14.14 -15.74 -52.54
CA GLY A 643 -14.38 -17.02 -51.88
C GLY A 643 -13.78 -18.21 -52.63
N GLY A 644 -13.31 -19.21 -51.88
CA GLY A 644 -12.90 -20.49 -52.45
C GLY A 644 -12.28 -21.47 -51.46
N ARG A 645 -13.13 -22.33 -50.86
CA ARG A 645 -12.87 -23.71 -50.37
C ARG A 645 -11.96 -23.88 -49.13
N ARG A 646 -12.60 -24.31 -48.03
CA ARG A 646 -12.02 -25.21 -46.99
C ARG A 646 -11.91 -26.64 -47.58
N PRO A 647 -11.06 -27.59 -47.07
CA PRO A 647 -10.70 -27.74 -45.65
C PRO A 647 -9.25 -28.18 -45.32
N GLY A 648 -8.86 -27.90 -44.07
CA GLY A 648 -7.89 -28.70 -43.32
C GLY A 648 -6.54 -28.04 -43.06
N THR A 649 -6.43 -27.28 -41.97
CA THR A 649 -5.13 -27.00 -41.35
C THR A 649 -5.27 -26.87 -39.84
N ASN A 650 -4.37 -27.58 -39.16
CA ASN A 650 -4.15 -27.66 -37.73
C ASN A 650 -4.38 -26.35 -36.97
N VAL A 651 -5.11 -26.47 -35.86
CA VAL A 651 -5.11 -25.49 -34.78
C VAL A 651 -3.73 -25.55 -34.11
N THR A 652 -2.84 -24.64 -34.50
CA THR A 652 -1.74 -24.22 -33.63
C THR A 652 -2.32 -23.19 -32.66
N GLY A 653 -2.40 -23.56 -31.38
CA GLY A 653 -2.88 -22.69 -30.31
C GLY A 653 -2.14 -21.35 -30.31
N SER A 654 -2.90 -20.27 -30.40
CA SER A 654 -2.40 -18.93 -30.15
C SER A 654 -2.08 -18.80 -28.67
N VAL A 655 -0.82 -18.44 -28.41
CA VAL A 655 -0.25 -18.06 -27.13
C VAL A 655 -1.15 -17.05 -26.42
N ASP A 656 -1.33 -17.22 -25.11
CA ASP A 656 -2.05 -16.33 -24.20
C ASP A 656 -1.55 -14.88 -24.31
N GLU A 657 -2.22 -14.06 -25.11
CA GLU A 657 -1.92 -12.64 -25.21
C GLU A 657 -2.72 -11.91 -24.12
N GLU A 658 -2.10 -11.67 -22.96
CA GLU A 658 -2.71 -10.86 -21.89
C GLU A 658 -3.20 -9.51 -22.45
N ASP A 659 -4.37 -9.04 -22.00
CA ASP A 659 -4.94 -7.74 -22.40
C ASP A 659 -3.88 -6.62 -22.30
N PRO A 660 -3.60 -5.88 -23.40
CA PRO A 660 -2.64 -4.78 -23.43
C PRO A 660 -2.85 -3.75 -22.31
N SER A 661 -4.09 -3.54 -21.88
CA SER A 661 -4.43 -2.61 -20.79
C SER A 661 -3.94 -3.10 -19.42
N VAL A 662 -3.88 -4.42 -19.21
CA VAL A 662 -3.37 -5.04 -17.98
C VAL A 662 -1.86 -4.97 -17.98
N GLN A 663 -1.21 -5.27 -19.11
CA GLN A 663 0.25 -5.15 -19.24
C GLN A 663 0.73 -3.72 -19.00
N GLN A 664 0.04 -2.72 -19.56
CA GLN A 664 0.39 -1.32 -19.35
C GLN A 664 0.24 -0.90 -17.87
N ARG A 665 -0.80 -1.39 -17.19
CA ARG A 665 -0.98 -1.20 -15.74
C ARG A 665 0.16 -1.81 -14.93
N LYS A 666 0.49 -3.09 -15.18
CA LYS A 666 1.63 -3.78 -14.54
C LYS A 666 2.95 -3.02 -14.73
N LYS A 667 3.22 -2.54 -15.96
CA LYS A 667 4.42 -1.71 -16.26
C LYS A 667 4.43 -0.41 -15.46
N ARG A 668 3.30 0.31 -15.42
CA ARG A 668 3.19 1.55 -14.66
C ARG A 668 3.34 1.32 -13.15
N ASP A 669 2.79 0.25 -12.61
CA ASP A 669 2.88 -0.08 -11.19
C ASP A 669 4.32 -0.47 -10.80
N ARG A 670 5.03 -1.23 -11.66
CA ARG A 670 6.45 -1.53 -11.46
C ARG A 670 7.31 -0.27 -11.56
N LEU A 671 7.06 0.60 -12.54
CA LEU A 671 7.77 1.88 -12.67
C LEU A 671 7.50 2.81 -11.47
N THR A 672 6.27 2.84 -10.95
CA THR A 672 5.93 3.57 -9.72
C THR A 672 6.76 3.06 -8.55
N THR A 673 6.87 1.74 -8.40
CA THR A 673 7.68 1.10 -7.36
C THR A 673 9.16 1.48 -7.52
N LYS A 674 9.69 1.43 -8.74
CA LYS A 674 11.06 1.84 -9.06
C LYS A 674 11.32 3.30 -8.71
N ALA A 675 10.48 4.22 -9.17
CA ALA A 675 10.58 5.65 -8.87
C ALA A 675 10.60 5.91 -7.35
N GLN A 676 9.68 5.29 -6.61
CA GLN A 676 9.59 5.47 -5.15
C GLN A 676 10.80 4.86 -4.43
N ALA A 677 11.24 3.65 -4.82
CA ALA A 677 12.34 2.94 -4.18
C ALA A 677 13.70 3.61 -4.41
N THR A 678 14.00 4.05 -5.63
CA THR A 678 15.28 4.74 -5.93
C THR A 678 15.33 6.12 -5.28
N SER A 679 14.21 6.85 -5.27
CA SER A 679 14.09 8.15 -4.58
C SER A 679 14.26 8.02 -3.08
N TRP A 680 13.60 7.02 -2.46
CA TRP A 680 13.80 6.69 -1.05
C TRP A 680 15.26 6.33 -0.77
N ALA A 681 15.88 5.47 -1.59
CA ALA A 681 17.27 5.03 -1.38
C ALA A 681 18.26 6.20 -1.45
N LEU A 682 18.09 7.14 -2.40
CA LEU A 682 18.94 8.32 -2.50
C LEU A 682 18.74 9.26 -1.30
N TYR A 683 17.48 9.57 -0.96
CA TYR A 683 17.20 10.44 0.19
C TYR A 683 17.67 9.82 1.52
N TYR A 684 17.48 8.51 1.70
CA TYR A 684 17.91 7.78 2.89
C TYR A 684 19.43 7.89 3.07
N TYR A 685 20.21 7.64 2.01
CA TYR A 685 21.66 7.84 2.03
C TYR A 685 22.04 9.29 2.38
N LEU A 686 21.44 10.27 1.70
CA LEU A 686 21.75 11.68 1.93
C LEU A 686 21.44 12.11 3.37
N SER A 687 20.28 11.73 3.90
CA SER A 687 19.84 12.12 5.25
C SER A 687 20.65 11.50 6.38
N HIS A 688 21.32 10.37 6.13
CA HIS A 688 22.13 9.67 7.14
C HIS A 688 23.63 9.93 6.98
N ALA A 689 24.15 9.92 5.75
CA ALA A 689 25.59 10.02 5.48
C ALA A 689 26.03 11.45 5.07
N ARG A 690 25.13 12.27 4.52
CA ARG A 690 25.43 13.62 3.99
C ARG A 690 24.40 14.68 4.43
N PRO A 691 23.99 14.74 5.72
CA PRO A 691 22.87 15.58 6.15
C PRO A 691 23.13 17.08 6.00
N ALA A 692 24.40 17.51 6.12
CA ALA A 692 24.77 18.92 5.96
C ALA A 692 24.65 19.37 4.50
N GLU A 693 25.13 18.54 3.57
CA GLU A 693 25.03 18.77 2.13
C GLU A 693 23.58 18.70 1.66
N LEU A 694 22.78 17.76 2.18
CA LEU A 694 21.34 17.72 1.90
C LEU A 694 20.64 19.02 2.33
N LYS A 695 20.94 19.53 3.53
CA LYS A 695 20.40 20.81 4.00
C LYS A 695 20.82 21.98 3.09
N GLN A 696 22.07 22.00 2.64
CA GLN A 696 22.55 23.01 1.68
C GLN A 696 21.84 22.90 0.34
N TYR A 697 21.58 21.69 -0.14
CA TYR A 697 20.87 21.46 -1.40
C TYR A 697 19.44 21.98 -1.31
N VAL A 698 18.73 21.65 -0.25
CA VAL A 698 17.38 22.18 0.03
C VAL A 698 17.39 23.72 0.09
N ALA A 699 18.41 24.31 0.74
CA ALA A 699 18.56 25.76 0.81
C ALA A 699 18.86 26.40 -0.56
N GLU A 700 19.61 25.71 -1.42
CA GLU A 700 19.89 26.15 -2.79
C GLU A 700 18.64 26.12 -3.65
N LEU A 701 17.85 25.03 -3.59
CA LEU A 701 16.57 24.94 -4.30
C LEU A 701 15.60 26.03 -3.86
N ASN A 702 15.62 26.43 -2.58
CA ASN A 702 14.77 27.50 -2.06
C ASN A 702 15.11 28.90 -2.61
N LYS A 703 16.27 29.07 -3.27
CA LYS A 703 16.64 30.33 -3.94
C LYS A 703 16.08 30.43 -5.36
N LEU A 704 15.64 29.31 -5.94
CA LEU A 704 15.17 29.27 -7.32
C LEU A 704 13.83 29.99 -7.50
N PRO A 705 13.52 30.47 -8.73
CA PRO A 705 12.27 31.14 -9.04
C PRO A 705 11.05 30.30 -8.67
N ARG A 706 10.00 30.98 -8.21
CA ARG A 706 8.79 30.33 -7.65
C ARG A 706 7.78 29.93 -8.70
N ASP A 707 7.79 30.62 -9.85
CA ASP A 707 6.68 30.59 -10.81
C ASP A 707 6.72 29.38 -11.75
N LEU A 708 7.79 28.57 -11.69
CA LEU A 708 7.99 27.41 -12.56
C LEU A 708 8.44 26.20 -11.74
N PRO A 709 7.92 24.99 -12.03
CA PRO A 709 8.51 23.75 -11.53
C PRO A 709 10.01 23.72 -11.83
N ILE A 710 10.81 23.34 -10.85
CA ILE A 710 12.24 23.12 -11.08
C ILE A 710 12.36 21.98 -12.08
N ASP A 711 12.86 22.27 -13.28
CA ASP A 711 13.10 21.24 -14.26
C ASP A 711 14.22 20.30 -13.77
N GLY A 712 14.22 19.06 -14.27
CA GLY A 712 15.15 18.05 -13.83
C GLY A 712 16.62 18.44 -14.01
N GLN A 713 16.94 19.23 -15.04
CA GLN A 713 18.32 19.67 -15.29
C GLN A 713 18.75 20.71 -14.25
N THR A 714 17.89 21.69 -13.95
CA THR A 714 18.16 22.67 -12.88
C THR A 714 18.35 21.98 -11.52
N ALA A 715 17.52 20.98 -11.19
CA ALA A 715 17.66 20.21 -9.96
C ALA A 715 18.98 19.43 -9.90
N HIS A 716 19.40 18.84 -11.02
CA HIS A 716 20.66 18.14 -11.17
C HIS A 716 21.86 19.11 -11.04
N ASP A 717 21.83 20.26 -11.68
CA ASP A 717 22.94 21.21 -11.68
C ASP A 717 23.15 21.84 -10.29
N ALA A 718 22.05 22.14 -9.59
CA ALA A 718 22.11 22.54 -8.19
C ALA A 718 22.72 21.44 -7.30
N PHE A 719 22.45 20.17 -7.60
CA PHE A 719 23.01 19.04 -6.88
C PHE A 719 24.53 18.93 -7.13
N VAL A 720 24.95 19.00 -8.39
CA VAL A 720 26.36 18.99 -8.80
C VAL A 720 27.13 20.10 -8.11
N HIS A 721 26.55 21.32 -8.07
CA HIS A 721 27.15 22.46 -7.39
C HIS A 721 27.32 22.20 -5.87
N VAL A 722 26.24 21.86 -5.17
CA VAL A 722 26.26 21.72 -3.70
C VAL A 722 27.14 20.56 -3.25
N PHE A 723 27.09 19.43 -3.94
CA PHE A 723 27.90 18.24 -3.62
C PHE A 723 29.32 18.31 -4.18
N ARG A 724 29.72 19.44 -4.80
CA ARG A 724 31.05 19.69 -5.35
C ARG A 724 31.49 18.62 -6.34
N LEU A 725 30.58 18.26 -7.24
CA LEU A 725 30.79 17.24 -8.28
C LEU A 725 31.26 17.85 -9.61
N SER A 726 31.88 19.03 -9.56
CA SER A 726 32.51 19.71 -10.71
C SER A 726 33.95 20.10 -10.39
N THR A 727 34.80 20.19 -11.42
CA THR A 727 36.19 20.66 -11.29
C THR A 727 36.34 22.18 -11.28
N THR A 728 35.29 22.92 -11.65
CA THR A 728 35.28 24.39 -11.66
C THR A 728 34.09 24.92 -10.87
N GLU A 729 34.20 26.13 -10.33
CA GLU A 729 33.08 26.80 -9.67
C GLU A 729 31.93 27.00 -10.66
N ASN A 730 30.77 26.40 -10.38
CA ASN A 730 29.59 26.38 -11.28
C ASN A 730 29.82 25.70 -12.64
N GLY A 731 30.81 24.80 -12.74
CA GLY A 731 31.07 24.05 -13.96
C GLY A 731 30.11 22.88 -14.19
N PRO A 732 30.17 22.25 -15.37
CA PRO A 732 29.46 21.01 -15.64
C PRO A 732 29.94 19.90 -14.70
N ALA A 733 29.12 18.86 -14.56
CA ALA A 733 29.47 17.72 -13.72
C ALA A 733 30.74 17.01 -14.24
N ASP A 734 31.65 16.69 -13.32
CA ASP A 734 32.82 15.88 -13.61
C ASP A 734 32.43 14.39 -13.58
N PRO A 735 32.66 13.63 -14.67
CA PRO A 735 32.26 12.23 -14.75
C PRO A 735 32.91 11.34 -13.68
N THR A 736 34.13 11.67 -13.24
CA THR A 736 34.86 10.87 -12.25
C THR A 736 34.27 11.09 -10.86
N LEU A 737 33.96 12.35 -10.51
CA LEU A 737 33.31 12.71 -9.25
C LEU A 737 31.89 12.16 -9.17
N LEU A 738 31.10 12.26 -10.25
CA LEU A 738 29.77 11.65 -10.32
C LEU A 738 29.83 10.13 -10.14
N LYS A 739 30.72 9.45 -10.86
CA LYS A 739 30.91 8.00 -10.74
C LYS A 739 31.28 7.59 -9.32
N LYS A 740 32.16 8.35 -8.68
CA LYS A 740 32.54 8.12 -7.29
C LYS A 740 31.35 8.32 -6.35
N PHE A 741 30.60 9.40 -6.49
CA PHE A 741 29.43 9.68 -5.65
C PHE A 741 28.35 8.60 -5.81
N ALA A 742 28.00 8.24 -7.04
CA ALA A 742 27.01 7.21 -7.33
C ALA A 742 27.42 5.85 -6.75
N LYS A 743 28.71 5.50 -6.84
CA LYS A 743 29.24 4.30 -6.20
C LYS A 743 29.14 4.36 -4.68
N GLU A 744 29.54 5.47 -4.05
CA GLU A 744 29.44 5.64 -2.58
C GLU A 744 28.00 5.50 -2.09
N TRP A 745 27.04 6.05 -2.82
CA TRP A 745 25.62 5.90 -2.53
C TRP A 745 25.18 4.42 -2.54
N LEU A 746 25.46 3.70 -3.64
CA LEU A 746 25.03 2.30 -3.77
C LEU A 746 25.77 1.37 -2.81
N ASP A 747 27.07 1.61 -2.59
CA ASP A 747 27.86 0.91 -1.58
C ASP A 747 27.22 1.10 -0.20
N TYR A 748 26.88 2.34 0.18
CA TYR A 748 26.19 2.62 1.45
C TYR A 748 24.88 1.83 1.54
N MET A 749 24.02 1.88 0.52
CA MET A 749 22.75 1.15 0.52
C MET A 749 22.93 -0.36 0.65
N SER A 750 24.03 -0.93 0.14
CA SER A 750 24.35 -2.35 0.32
C SER A 750 24.70 -2.74 1.76
N THR A 751 25.15 -1.77 2.58
CA THR A 751 25.48 -1.98 4.00
C THR A 751 24.30 -1.83 4.94
N VAL A 752 23.19 -1.23 4.48
CA VAL A 752 21.99 -1.05 5.30
C VAL A 752 21.34 -2.43 5.56
N PRO A 753 21.23 -2.88 6.82
CA PRO A 753 20.61 -4.15 7.18
C PRO A 753 19.15 -4.19 6.73
N VAL A 754 18.73 -5.36 6.25
CA VAL A 754 17.33 -5.59 5.86
C VAL A 754 16.48 -5.71 7.12
N VAL A 755 15.47 -4.85 7.22
CA VAL A 755 14.57 -4.78 8.39
C VAL A 755 13.39 -5.77 8.28
N GLY A 756 13.04 -6.18 7.06
CA GLY A 756 11.99 -7.14 6.80
C GLY A 756 12.45 -8.60 6.87
N ILE A 757 11.48 -9.50 7.05
CA ILE A 757 11.65 -10.95 6.94
C ILE A 757 10.83 -11.43 5.76
N ASP A 758 11.47 -12.22 4.91
CA ASP A 758 10.87 -12.78 3.72
C ASP A 758 10.24 -14.14 4.08
N VAL A 759 8.92 -14.24 3.92
CA VAL A 759 8.10 -15.42 4.21
C VAL A 759 7.63 -16.02 2.89
N PRO A 760 7.89 -17.32 2.63
CA PRO A 760 7.45 -17.96 1.39
C PRO A 760 5.93 -17.97 1.32
N LEU A 761 5.37 -17.68 0.15
CA LEU A 761 3.92 -17.67 -0.03
C LEU A 761 3.36 -19.09 -0.18
N THR A 762 2.31 -19.40 0.58
CA THR A 762 1.52 -20.60 0.37
C THR A 762 0.60 -20.40 -0.84
N ILE A 763 0.84 -21.18 -1.89
CA ILE A 763 0.04 -21.18 -3.11
C ILE A 763 -1.16 -22.14 -2.89
N PRO A 764 -2.42 -21.68 -3.04
CA PRO A 764 -3.56 -22.58 -2.97
C PRO A 764 -3.47 -23.66 -4.05
N GLU A 765 -3.62 -24.94 -3.70
CA GLU A 765 -3.77 -25.99 -4.70
C GLU A 765 -5.10 -25.79 -5.44
N PRO A 766 -5.15 -25.90 -6.79
CA PRO A 766 -6.42 -25.91 -7.50
C PRO A 766 -7.29 -27.05 -6.96
N PRO A 767 -8.61 -26.86 -6.83
CA PRO A 767 -9.50 -27.89 -6.32
C PRO A 767 -9.33 -29.14 -7.18
N LYS A 768 -8.96 -30.27 -6.56
CA LYS A 768 -8.92 -31.57 -7.24
C LYS A 768 -10.31 -31.84 -7.76
N THR A 769 -10.49 -31.79 -9.08
CA THR A 769 -11.72 -32.23 -9.72
C THR A 769 -11.90 -33.69 -9.35
N GLY A 770 -12.94 -33.98 -8.55
CA GLY A 770 -13.37 -35.35 -8.31
C GLY A 770 -13.68 -36.01 -9.67
N PRO A 771 -13.49 -37.33 -9.80
CA PRO A 771 -13.76 -38.01 -11.06
C PRO A 771 -15.18 -37.69 -11.50
N ALA A 772 -15.32 -37.14 -12.70
CA ALA A 772 -16.59 -36.81 -13.31
C ALA A 772 -17.49 -38.06 -13.28
N THR A 773 -18.51 -38.05 -12.43
CA THR A 773 -19.62 -39.00 -12.58
C THR A 773 -20.31 -38.66 -13.89
N GLY A 774 -20.01 -39.45 -14.91
CA GLY A 774 -20.63 -39.35 -16.22
C GLY A 774 -22.16 -39.52 -16.13
N PRO A 775 -22.91 -38.97 -17.10
CA PRO A 775 -24.36 -38.98 -17.05
C PRO A 775 -24.93 -40.38 -17.34
N GLY A 776 -25.72 -40.90 -16.40
CA GLY A 776 -26.79 -41.86 -16.67
C GLY A 776 -26.49 -43.33 -16.37
N MET A 777 -26.94 -43.80 -15.21
CA MET A 777 -27.72 -45.04 -15.12
C MET A 777 -28.75 -44.89 -13.99
N ILE A 778 -30.02 -45.09 -14.35
CA ILE A 778 -31.18 -45.14 -13.45
C ILE A 778 -31.10 -46.43 -12.63
N PRO A 779 -31.08 -46.42 -11.29
CA PRO A 779 -31.29 -47.63 -10.50
C PRO A 779 -32.78 -47.98 -10.50
N GLY A 780 -33.14 -49.03 -11.23
CA GLY A 780 -34.50 -49.57 -11.23
C GLY A 780 -34.84 -50.28 -9.91
N GLY A 781 -36.08 -50.05 -9.44
CA GLY A 781 -36.94 -51.02 -8.74
C GLY A 781 -36.54 -51.51 -7.34
N PRO A 782 -37.43 -51.39 -6.32
CA PRO A 782 -37.17 -51.97 -5.01
C PRO A 782 -37.30 -53.51 -5.03
N PRO A 783 -36.37 -54.27 -4.41
CA PRO A 783 -36.53 -55.71 -4.24
C PRO A 783 -37.60 -56.01 -3.18
N GLY A 784 -38.45 -57.00 -3.51
CA GLY A 784 -39.61 -57.40 -2.72
C GLY A 784 -39.31 -57.90 -1.30
N MET A 785 -40.29 -57.62 -0.45
CA MET A 785 -40.47 -58.17 0.89
C MET A 785 -40.44 -59.71 0.89
N ASN A 786 -39.56 -60.28 1.71
CA ASN A 786 -39.73 -61.63 2.23
C ASN A 786 -40.19 -61.54 3.70
N ARG A 787 -41.40 -62.04 3.95
CA ARG A 787 -42.00 -62.29 5.27
C ARG A 787 -41.24 -63.42 5.98
N PRO A 788 -41.01 -63.34 7.31
CA PRO A 788 -40.72 -64.51 8.12
C PRO A 788 -42.02 -65.24 8.48
N GLY A 789 -42.08 -66.54 8.18
CA GLY A 789 -43.08 -67.45 8.71
C GLY A 789 -42.74 -67.83 10.15
N GLY A 790 -43.71 -67.64 11.04
CA GLY A 790 -43.73 -68.17 12.39
C GLY A 790 -45.11 -68.74 12.67
N SER A 791 -45.15 -70.06 12.80
CA SER A 791 -46.29 -70.87 13.19
C SER A 791 -46.54 -70.80 14.71
N ASN A 792 -47.84 -70.82 15.06
CA ASN A 792 -48.48 -70.89 16.37
C ASN A 792 -48.49 -69.63 17.24
#